data_AF-A0A7I7JJV6-F1
#
_entry.id   AF-A0A7I7JJV6-F1
#
_cell.length_a   1.000
_cell.length_b   1.000
_cell.length_c   1.000
_cell.angle_alpha   90.00
_cell.angle_beta   90.00
_cell.angle_gamma   90.00
#
_symmetry.space_group_name_H-M   'P 1'
#
loop_
_entity.id
_entity.type
_entity.pdbx_description
1 polymer ?
#
loop_
_entity_poly.entity_id
_entity_poly.type
_entity_poly.pdbx_seq_one_letter_code
_entity_poly.pdbx_strand_id
1 'polypeptide(L)'
;MMISALWVTAKRQLVVVVHHLVVDGVSWRILLEDLNIAWAQHHGGQPVALPASGTSFARWSGLLADYARTAAVVGQVEAWRGVVAVPPALAAADPQCDTYKTAGRLSVSLDVETTRQVLSVVPAAFHAGVQDILLIAFGLACNEFLADHSGPVGIDVEGHGRHEEIFSDVDLSRTVGWFTTKFPVALSVGAVPWARVIAGDSVLGSAVKDLKEQLRALPDGLTYGLARYVNPDVDLAGCDPVIGFNYLGRLGGGGSFDQLWGVSPDSAAVAVAAGLIPMRLAHTLELNAGTVDTGSGQQLQANWAWAPSVLDGVAVGRLAQLWFEALAGMCDHVRAGGGGLTPSDVAPARLSQSQIDDLDRRYRVADILPLTPLQQGLLFHTTVAEGSDGHLEDLYSVQLDIALAGDVDSRRLSDAVHTVIARHPNLAARFCDQFDHPVQVIAADPEIMWQHVSLDADTDAGVDKQVERLCVAERAAVCDLSGPPVFRAVLAQACDDRYRFIITGHHILMDGWSMPIVLQEIFAVYFGQSLPPPVSYRRFVAWLAEQDHDAAQAVWRKVLNGFEAPTLVGSAGRTALGPRAVETMQVSAETTQAITTLARCRHTTVSTVLQAAWAQILMGLTGQRDVAFGTVVSGRPTDLPGAEQIVGLMINTVPVRATVDADTTVADLLDQLQSTHNDTLDHQHLALADIHRAAGHDQLFDTLFVYENYPLDPDALTAAAGELRVTGFSGREYNHYPLTIAVAPGPQLDIRIEYDTTQFDTTRIIALTGRFRKQLDAITADPGQRLAAMDLLDEDEYAQLDVWGHRSVLGSSVVGGVSIPGLFARWVSVSPGVVALRCGGRSWSYREVDEASNRLAHVLVGYGVGPGDRVGLLLPRCAQAVVAILAVLKTGAGYVPVDPVVPDARLEFVLADAAVSVVVTCGGLADRVAGCAVVVDVDDPVVADQPVSAVGVGPVADDIAYVIYTSGTTGVPKGVAVTHRSLTQLIASLDVGLPCPGVWALGYSLAFDASVWQMWGALLCGGRLVVVPEQVAASPSELHALLVAEGVDVLFQTPSAVGALSPVGLESMALLVGAEACPAELVDRWAPGRVMLNAYGPTETTILGAISAPLTPGCGGVVPIGAPVPGAALFVVDAWLRPVPVGVVGELYVAGSGVAVGYVGRSSLTASRFVACPFGGVGQRMYRTGDLVRWNQQGQLEYVGRADEQVKVRGYRIELGGGRGCVGRRGRCWSGCGGGA
;
A
#
# COMPACT_ATOMS: atom_id res chain seq x y z
N MET A 1 32.38 9.21 63.98
CA MET A 1 31.04 8.68 64.29
C MET A 1 30.06 9.48 63.44
N MET A 2 29.34 8.86 62.48
CA MET A 2 28.44 9.58 61.56
C MET A 2 27.05 9.81 62.13
N ILE A 3 26.74 9.21 63.29
CA ILE A 3 25.48 9.35 64.01
C ILE A 3 25.83 9.57 65.48
N SER A 4 25.14 10.49 66.14
CA SER A 4 25.22 10.72 67.57
C SER A 4 23.81 10.91 68.12
N ALA A 5 23.49 10.27 69.24
CA ALA A 5 22.19 10.38 69.88
C ALA A 5 22.35 10.78 71.35
N LEU A 6 21.56 11.76 71.80
CA LEU A 6 21.56 12.27 73.16
C LEU A 6 20.13 12.26 73.72
N TRP A 7 19.91 11.52 74.80
CA TRP A 7 18.67 11.57 75.55
C TRP A 7 18.68 12.72 76.56
N VAL A 8 17.80 13.70 76.38
CA VAL A 8 17.62 14.85 77.26
C VAL A 8 16.52 14.55 78.27
N THR A 9 16.90 13.96 79.41
CA THR A 9 15.96 13.45 80.43
C THR A 9 14.96 14.50 80.92
N ALA A 10 15.40 15.74 81.12
CA ALA A 10 14.55 16.82 81.65
C ALA A 10 13.40 17.21 80.69
N LYS A 11 13.60 17.06 79.38
CA LYS A 11 12.59 17.35 78.36
C LYS A 11 11.92 16.09 77.78
N ARG A 12 12.36 14.89 78.18
CA ARG A 12 11.96 13.61 77.56
C ARG A 12 12.13 13.61 76.03
N GLN A 13 13.23 14.18 75.55
CA GLN A 13 13.52 14.34 74.12
C GLN A 13 14.78 13.57 73.73
N LEU A 14 14.76 12.95 72.55
CA LEU A 14 15.94 12.34 71.93
C LEU A 14 16.46 13.29 70.85
N VAL A 15 17.69 13.78 71.01
CA VAL A 15 18.39 14.56 69.99
C VAL A 15 19.24 13.60 69.18
N VAL A 16 18.92 13.43 67.90
CA VAL A 16 19.70 12.62 66.96
C VAL A 16 20.39 13.56 65.98
N VAL A 17 21.71 13.46 65.88
CA VAL A 17 22.54 14.18 64.92
C VAL A 17 23.15 13.16 63.98
N VAL A 18 22.79 13.23 62.71
CA VAL A 18 23.33 12.36 61.67
C VAL A 18 24.08 13.22 60.66
N HIS A 19 25.27 12.78 60.27
CA HIS A 19 26.05 13.46 59.24
C HIS A 19 25.28 13.39 57.92
N HIS A 20 25.20 14.51 57.21
CA HIS A 20 24.45 14.63 55.95
C HIS A 20 24.97 13.71 54.82
N LEU A 21 26.10 13.02 55.02
CA LEU A 21 26.65 12.06 54.06
C LEU A 21 25.91 10.71 54.09
N VAL A 22 25.09 10.47 55.11
CA VAL A 22 24.38 9.19 55.28
C VAL A 22 22.88 9.37 55.49
N VAL A 23 22.36 10.61 55.39
CA VAL A 23 20.94 10.92 55.58
C VAL A 23 20.52 12.11 54.71
N ASP A 24 19.30 12.07 54.18
CA ASP A 24 18.59 13.18 53.55
C ASP A 24 17.29 13.50 54.32
N GLY A 25 16.53 14.50 53.85
CA GLY A 25 15.24 14.87 54.46
C GLY A 25 14.21 13.74 54.47
N VAL A 26 14.19 12.87 53.44
CA VAL A 26 13.26 11.74 53.33
C VAL A 26 13.63 10.61 54.31
N SER A 27 14.93 10.36 54.47
CA SER A 27 15.47 9.36 55.38
C SER A 27 15.04 9.60 56.82
N TRP A 28 14.86 10.87 57.24
CA TRP A 28 14.34 11.18 58.57
C TRP A 28 12.92 10.65 58.82
N ARG A 29 12.06 10.59 57.79
CA ARG A 29 10.72 10.01 57.92
C ARG A 29 10.79 8.49 58.09
N ILE A 30 11.62 7.83 57.29
CA ILE A 30 11.87 6.38 57.38
C ILE A 30 12.42 6.02 58.76
N LEU A 31 13.43 6.75 59.23
CA LEU A 31 14.04 6.55 60.55
C LEU A 31 13.03 6.81 61.69
N LEU A 32 12.18 7.81 61.58
CA LEU A 32 11.15 8.09 62.59
C LEU A 32 10.08 7.01 62.62
N GLU A 33 9.66 6.50 61.45
CA GLU A 33 8.74 5.38 61.35
C GLU A 33 9.35 4.10 61.94
N ASP A 34 10.60 3.77 61.58
CA ASP A 34 11.32 2.62 62.13
C ASP A 34 11.48 2.73 63.66
N LEU A 35 11.78 3.92 64.18
CA LEU A 35 11.82 4.18 65.62
C LEU A 35 10.46 3.96 66.28
N ASN A 36 9.38 4.37 65.64
CA ASN A 36 8.02 4.17 66.14
C ASN A 36 7.59 2.70 66.11
N ILE A 37 7.92 1.97 65.04
CA ILE A 37 7.68 0.52 64.94
C ILE A 37 8.47 -0.22 66.02
N ALA A 38 9.77 0.07 66.14
CA ALA A 38 10.62 -0.55 67.15
C ALA A 38 10.15 -0.23 68.58
N TRP A 39 9.75 1.02 68.84
CA TRP A 39 9.22 1.44 70.13
C TRP A 39 7.91 0.72 70.47
N ALA A 40 6.95 0.67 69.54
CA ALA A 40 5.67 -0.01 69.73
C ALA A 40 5.85 -1.52 69.97
N GLN A 41 6.70 -2.19 69.18
CA GLN A 41 7.03 -3.61 69.36
C GLN A 41 7.67 -3.88 70.72
N HIS A 42 8.66 -3.06 71.10
CA HIS A 42 9.34 -3.18 72.39
C HIS A 42 8.39 -2.95 73.58
N HIS A 43 7.54 -1.92 73.51
CA HIS A 43 6.55 -1.62 74.56
C HIS A 43 5.46 -2.71 74.65
N GLY A 44 5.14 -3.36 73.53
CA GLY A 44 4.23 -4.50 73.45
C GLY A 44 4.84 -5.86 73.82
N GLY A 45 6.12 -5.91 74.24
CA GLY A 45 6.82 -7.16 74.60
C GLY A 45 7.18 -8.06 73.41
N GLN A 46 7.10 -7.55 72.18
CA GLN A 46 7.48 -8.25 70.95
C GLN A 46 8.97 -8.00 70.64
N PRO A 47 9.67 -8.95 69.99
CA PRO A 47 11.00 -8.70 69.45
C PRO A 47 10.93 -7.62 68.35
N VAL A 48 11.91 -6.72 68.32
CA VAL A 48 11.96 -5.66 67.31
C VAL A 48 12.29 -6.26 65.94
N ALA A 49 11.38 -6.12 64.99
CA ALA A 49 11.53 -6.52 63.59
C ALA A 49 11.04 -5.38 62.70
N LEU A 50 11.98 -4.72 62.03
CA LEU A 50 11.69 -3.62 61.09
C LEU A 50 11.24 -4.17 59.73
N PRO A 51 10.45 -3.41 58.96
CA PRO A 51 10.09 -3.77 57.60
C PRO A 51 11.33 -3.97 56.72
N ALA A 52 11.26 -4.90 55.76
CA ALA A 52 12.36 -5.16 54.84
C ALA A 52 12.67 -3.91 54.00
N SER A 53 13.95 -3.56 53.86
CA SER A 53 14.42 -2.55 52.92
C SER A 53 14.48 -3.16 51.52
N GLY A 54 13.95 -2.47 50.50
CA GLY A 54 14.05 -2.88 49.10
C GLY A 54 15.50 -2.84 48.57
N THR A 55 15.90 -1.72 47.98
CA THR A 55 17.22 -1.53 47.34
C THR A 55 18.17 -0.76 48.23
N SER A 56 19.29 -1.38 48.65
CA SER A 56 20.30 -0.68 49.46
C SER A 56 20.93 0.52 48.74
N PHE A 57 21.34 1.56 49.48
CA PHE A 57 22.03 2.74 48.94
C PHE A 57 23.30 2.37 48.15
N ALA A 58 24.02 1.32 48.57
CA ALA A 58 25.20 0.82 47.88
C ALA A 58 24.86 0.23 46.50
N ARG A 59 23.78 -0.57 46.40
CA ARG A 59 23.30 -1.10 45.11
C ARG A 59 22.84 0.04 44.19
N TRP A 60 22.08 0.99 44.73
CA TRP A 60 21.64 2.19 43.99
C TRP A 60 22.84 2.97 43.42
N SER A 61 23.83 3.26 44.25
CA SER A 61 25.05 3.95 43.80
C SER A 61 25.84 3.18 42.74
N GLY A 62 25.85 1.85 42.79
CA GLY A 62 26.47 1.00 41.76
C GLY A 62 25.73 1.09 40.42
N LEU A 63 24.40 0.99 40.44
CA LEU A 63 23.57 1.12 39.25
C LEU A 63 23.74 2.48 38.57
N LEU A 64 23.81 3.57 39.36
CA LEU A 64 24.07 4.91 38.85
C LEU A 64 25.46 5.04 38.19
N ALA A 65 26.48 4.37 38.73
CA ALA A 65 27.83 4.40 38.15
C ALA A 65 27.90 3.70 36.79
N ASP A 66 27.17 2.59 36.62
CA ASP A 66 27.04 1.91 35.33
C ASP A 66 26.20 2.75 34.35
N TYR A 67 25.09 3.31 34.81
CA TYR A 67 24.21 4.17 34.01
C TYR A 67 24.92 5.42 33.49
N ALA A 68 25.80 6.02 34.30
CA ALA A 68 26.58 7.21 33.94
C ALA A 68 27.43 7.05 32.66
N ARG A 69 27.78 5.81 32.27
CA ARG A 69 28.60 5.50 31.09
C ARG A 69 27.78 5.11 29.85
N THR A 70 26.46 5.05 29.98
CA THR A 70 25.58 4.69 28.87
C THR A 70 25.48 5.82 27.84
N ALA A 71 25.14 5.47 26.60
CA ALA A 71 24.91 6.46 25.54
C ALA A 71 23.79 7.45 25.90
N ALA A 72 22.81 7.03 26.71
CA ALA A 72 21.72 7.88 27.19
C ALA A 72 22.22 9.08 28.02
N VAL A 73 23.23 8.88 28.88
CA VAL A 73 23.84 9.96 29.68
C VAL A 73 24.86 10.75 28.87
N VAL A 74 25.74 10.06 28.14
CA VAL A 74 26.81 10.71 27.34
C VAL A 74 26.24 11.61 26.23
N GLY A 75 25.12 11.21 25.63
CA GLY A 75 24.44 12.01 24.61
C GLY A 75 23.88 13.34 25.10
N GLN A 76 23.69 13.52 26.42
CA GLN A 76 23.11 14.73 27.03
C GLN A 76 24.17 15.78 27.44
N VAL A 77 25.45 15.46 27.35
CA VAL A 77 26.56 16.30 27.84
C VAL A 77 26.61 17.67 27.14
N GLU A 78 26.40 17.72 25.82
CA GLU A 78 26.41 18.98 25.07
C GLU A 78 25.29 19.93 25.51
N ALA A 79 24.10 19.38 25.81
CA ALA A 79 23.00 20.18 26.36
C ALA A 79 23.39 20.78 27.71
N TRP A 80 24.00 19.99 28.60
CA TRP A 80 24.50 20.49 29.89
C TRP A 80 25.60 21.54 29.74
N ARG A 81 26.52 21.42 28.77
CA ARG A 81 27.54 22.44 28.48
C ARG A 81 26.91 23.79 28.13
N GLY A 82 25.83 23.77 27.35
CA GLY A 82 25.07 24.97 27.02
C GLY A 82 24.50 25.67 28.26
N VAL A 83 23.92 24.90 29.19
CA VAL A 83 23.33 25.44 30.43
C VAL A 83 24.40 26.01 31.36
N VAL A 84 25.52 25.29 31.55
CA VAL A 84 26.62 25.72 32.43
C VAL A 84 27.39 26.93 31.87
N ALA A 85 27.33 27.17 30.56
CA ALA A 85 27.95 28.34 29.94
C ALA A 85 27.24 29.67 30.27
N VAL A 86 26.05 29.63 30.89
CA VAL A 86 25.32 30.83 31.29
C VAL A 86 26.10 31.60 32.37
N PRO A 87 26.41 32.89 32.15
CA PRO A 87 27.16 33.68 33.11
C PRO A 87 26.37 33.88 34.41
N PRO A 88 27.04 33.97 35.58
CA PRO A 88 26.37 34.16 36.85
C PRO A 88 25.67 35.52 36.90
N ALA A 89 24.38 35.50 37.26
CA ALA A 89 23.54 36.69 37.34
C ALA A 89 23.89 37.62 38.52
N LEU A 90 24.60 37.10 39.54
CA LEU A 90 25.08 37.82 40.71
C LEU A 90 26.58 37.56 40.89
N ALA A 91 27.25 38.41 41.67
CA ALA A 91 28.61 38.11 42.11
C ALA A 91 28.62 36.85 43.01
N ALA A 92 29.68 36.05 42.94
CA ALA A 92 29.87 34.90 43.83
C ALA A 92 30.10 35.37 45.28
N ALA A 93 29.62 34.60 46.25
CA ALA A 93 29.84 34.84 47.68
C ALA A 93 31.35 34.85 48.02
N ASP A 94 31.77 35.75 48.90
CA ASP A 94 33.15 35.84 49.40
C ASP A 94 33.42 34.66 50.38
N PRO A 95 34.32 33.72 50.03
CA PRO A 95 34.57 32.53 50.83
C PRO A 95 35.15 32.79 52.23
N GLN A 96 35.60 34.01 52.53
CA GLN A 96 36.16 34.38 53.83
C GLN A 96 35.14 35.02 54.78
N CYS A 97 34.16 35.76 54.26
CA CYS A 97 33.20 36.50 55.09
C CYS A 97 31.75 35.98 54.96
N ASP A 98 31.39 35.30 53.87
CA ASP A 98 30.06 34.75 53.66
C ASP A 98 30.00 33.27 54.09
N THR A 99 29.55 33.08 55.32
CA THR A 99 29.39 31.76 55.95
C THR A 99 27.95 31.58 56.44
N TYR A 100 27.49 30.36 56.66
CA TYR A 100 26.17 30.09 57.26
C TYR A 100 25.95 30.76 58.62
N LYS A 101 27.03 31.12 59.32
CA LYS A 101 27.02 31.91 60.56
C LYS A 101 26.77 33.40 60.33
N THR A 102 27.29 33.96 59.24
CA THR A 102 27.20 35.39 58.90
C THR A 102 26.09 35.71 57.88
N ALA A 103 25.50 34.69 57.26
CA ALA A 103 24.46 34.80 56.25
C ALA A 103 23.26 35.61 56.72
N GLY A 104 22.74 36.45 55.82
CA GLY A 104 21.41 37.03 55.99
C GLY A 104 20.35 35.93 55.88
N ARG A 105 19.29 36.03 56.68
CA ARG A 105 18.18 35.07 56.68
C ARG A 105 16.84 35.79 56.73
N LEU A 106 15.89 35.33 55.92
CA LEU A 106 14.51 35.83 55.89
C LEU A 106 13.57 34.63 55.73
N SER A 107 12.55 34.54 56.57
CA SER A 107 11.50 33.52 56.45
C SER A 107 10.17 34.24 56.25
N VAL A 108 9.49 33.93 55.15
CA VAL A 108 8.18 34.49 54.79
C VAL A 108 7.21 33.36 54.42
N SER A 109 5.93 33.56 54.69
CA SER A 109 4.90 32.55 54.41
C SER A 109 3.82 33.13 53.51
N LEU A 110 3.33 32.30 52.59
CA LEU A 110 2.18 32.59 51.76
C LEU A 110 0.88 32.23 52.50
N ASP A 111 -0.22 32.92 52.19
CA ASP A 111 -1.52 32.62 52.80
C ASP A 111 -2.04 31.23 52.38
N VAL A 112 -3.00 30.70 53.15
CA VAL A 112 -3.50 29.32 52.98
C VAL A 112 -4.21 29.11 51.64
N GLU A 113 -4.94 30.10 51.14
CA GLU A 113 -5.73 29.95 49.92
C GLU A 113 -4.81 29.99 48.69
N THR A 114 -3.90 30.96 48.61
CA THR A 114 -2.92 31.00 47.52
C THR A 114 -2.00 29.77 47.57
N THR A 115 -1.60 29.32 48.77
CA THR A 115 -0.86 28.06 48.93
C THR A 115 -1.61 26.88 48.32
N ARG A 116 -2.91 26.72 48.61
CA ARG A 116 -3.73 25.63 48.08
C ARG A 116 -3.79 25.65 46.55
N GLN A 117 -3.91 26.82 45.96
CA GLN A 117 -3.96 27.02 44.50
C GLN A 117 -2.62 26.65 43.85
N VAL A 118 -1.50 27.14 44.37
CA VAL A 118 -0.15 26.86 43.83
C VAL A 118 0.25 25.40 43.97
N LEU A 119 -0.24 24.70 45.00
CA LEU A 119 0.10 23.29 45.23
C LEU A 119 -0.80 22.30 44.48
N SER A 120 -1.94 22.73 43.92
CA SER A 120 -2.86 21.82 43.23
C SER A 120 -3.43 22.37 41.92
N VAL A 121 -4.10 23.53 41.97
CA VAL A 121 -4.87 24.07 40.83
C VAL A 121 -3.96 24.60 39.72
N VAL A 122 -2.95 25.40 40.05
CA VAL A 122 -2.03 26.00 39.05
C VAL A 122 -1.17 24.95 38.35
N PRO A 123 -0.51 24.00 39.05
CA PRO A 123 0.26 22.94 38.39
C PRO A 123 -0.62 22.08 37.46
N ALA A 124 -1.86 21.77 37.88
CA ALA A 124 -2.80 21.02 37.04
C ALA A 124 -3.20 21.80 35.77
N ALA A 125 -3.48 23.09 35.89
CA ALA A 125 -3.89 23.93 34.75
C ALA A 125 -2.80 24.09 33.68
N PHE A 126 -1.53 23.99 34.06
CA PHE A 126 -0.38 24.06 33.15
C PHE A 126 0.27 22.70 32.87
N HIS A 127 -0.28 21.59 33.35
CA HIS A 127 0.31 20.25 33.20
C HIS A 127 1.79 20.20 33.65
N ALA A 128 2.10 20.83 34.78
CA ALA A 128 3.43 21.00 35.32
C ALA A 128 3.54 20.48 36.76
N GLY A 129 4.77 20.24 37.24
CA GLY A 129 5.01 19.92 38.65
C GLY A 129 4.92 21.15 39.55
N VAL A 130 4.67 20.94 40.84
CA VAL A 130 4.70 22.02 41.84
C VAL A 130 6.07 22.73 41.82
N GLN A 131 7.16 21.97 41.77
CA GLN A 131 8.51 22.51 41.69
C GLN A 131 8.70 23.40 40.46
N ASP A 132 8.17 22.99 39.30
CA ASP A 132 8.25 23.76 38.05
C ASP A 132 7.55 25.11 38.20
N ILE A 133 6.31 25.13 38.72
CA ILE A 133 5.57 26.38 38.93
C ILE A 133 6.31 27.32 39.89
N LEU A 134 6.84 26.79 40.99
CA LEU A 134 7.60 27.58 41.97
C LEU A 134 8.91 28.13 41.36
N LEU A 135 9.60 27.32 40.55
CA LEU A 135 10.83 27.68 39.86
C LEU A 135 10.59 28.70 38.75
N ILE A 136 9.52 28.57 37.96
CA ILE A 136 9.10 29.53 36.93
C ILE A 136 8.79 30.87 37.58
N ALA A 137 8.02 30.88 38.68
CA ALA A 137 7.74 32.10 39.44
C ALA A 137 9.03 32.73 40.00
N PHE A 138 10.00 31.90 40.41
CA PHE A 138 11.29 32.38 40.90
C PHE A 138 12.16 32.96 39.79
N GLY A 139 12.18 32.34 38.61
CA GLY A 139 12.83 32.87 37.41
C GLY A 139 12.26 34.21 36.98
N LEU A 140 10.91 34.35 36.96
CA LEU A 140 10.21 35.61 36.70
C LEU A 140 10.64 36.70 37.69
N ALA A 141 10.64 36.39 38.98
CA ALA A 141 11.05 37.32 40.03
C ALA A 141 12.52 37.74 39.92
N CYS A 142 13.42 36.80 39.62
CA CYS A 142 14.85 37.09 39.43
C CYS A 142 15.07 37.98 38.19
N ASN A 143 14.40 37.69 37.08
CA ASN A 143 14.52 38.48 35.85
C ASN A 143 14.02 39.92 36.03
N GLU A 144 12.93 40.12 36.76
CA GLU A 144 12.44 41.47 37.10
C GLU A 144 13.41 42.19 38.06
N PHE A 145 13.97 41.47 39.04
CA PHE A 145 14.88 42.05 40.03
C PHE A 145 16.21 42.52 39.42
N LEU A 146 16.75 41.80 38.44
CA LEU A 146 18.07 42.05 37.86
C LEU A 146 18.10 43.21 36.84
N ALA A 147 16.93 43.70 36.38
CA ALA A 147 16.72 44.84 35.47
C ALA A 147 17.42 44.80 34.09
N ASP A 148 18.31 43.83 33.84
CA ASP A 148 18.94 43.54 32.55
C ASP A 148 18.18 42.37 31.89
N HIS A 149 17.05 42.68 31.23
CA HIS A 149 16.16 41.69 30.60
C HIS A 149 16.74 41.02 29.34
N SER A 150 18.07 40.94 29.21
CA SER A 150 18.77 40.60 27.96
C SER A 150 19.41 39.20 27.94
N GLY A 151 19.49 38.49 29.08
CA GLY A 151 20.12 37.16 29.17
C GLY A 151 19.39 36.16 30.09
N PRO A 152 19.69 34.85 29.94
CA PRO A 152 19.11 33.81 30.79
C PRO A 152 19.59 33.90 32.25
N VAL A 153 18.71 33.57 33.19
CA VAL A 153 19.04 33.48 34.62
C VAL A 153 19.42 32.03 34.94
N GLY A 154 20.68 31.82 35.33
CA GLY A 154 21.16 30.53 35.83
C GLY A 154 20.72 30.30 37.29
N ILE A 155 20.00 29.21 37.53
CA ILE A 155 19.52 28.78 38.85
C ILE A 155 19.98 27.34 39.08
N ASP A 156 20.52 27.08 40.25
CA ASP A 156 21.00 25.79 40.68
C ASP A 156 19.91 25.09 41.48
N VAL A 157 19.35 24.02 40.92
CA VAL A 157 18.13 23.37 41.44
C VAL A 157 18.49 22.09 42.16
N GLU A 158 17.98 21.94 43.39
CA GLU A 158 18.09 20.71 44.17
C GLU A 158 16.82 19.86 44.05
N GLY A 159 17.01 18.56 43.80
CA GLY A 159 15.96 17.54 43.76
C GLY A 159 16.17 16.44 44.80
N HIS A 160 15.16 15.59 44.99
CA HIS A 160 15.23 14.51 45.99
C HIS A 160 16.12 13.32 45.56
N GLY A 161 16.33 13.13 44.25
CA GLY A 161 17.21 12.14 43.62
C GLY A 161 16.91 10.66 43.89
N ARG A 162 15.67 10.35 44.27
CA ARG A 162 15.13 8.99 44.40
C ARG A 162 14.36 8.64 43.13
N HIS A 163 15.08 8.26 42.09
CA HIS A 163 14.54 7.97 40.75
C HIS A 163 14.42 6.46 40.54
N GLU A 164 13.39 5.86 41.12
CA GLU A 164 13.18 4.40 41.08
C GLU A 164 12.80 3.93 39.66
N GLU A 165 12.18 4.81 38.88
CA GLU A 165 11.71 4.61 37.52
C GLU A 165 12.81 4.28 36.48
N ILE A 166 14.08 4.54 36.81
CA ILE A 166 15.21 4.29 35.89
C ILE A 166 15.48 2.79 35.74
N PHE A 167 15.12 1.97 36.73
CA PHE A 167 15.35 0.53 36.69
C PHE A 167 14.12 -0.23 37.19
N SER A 168 13.70 -1.27 36.46
CA SER A 168 12.50 -2.05 36.79
C SER A 168 12.54 -2.78 38.14
N ASP A 169 13.74 -3.04 38.67
CA ASP A 169 13.98 -3.88 39.87
C ASP A 169 14.54 -3.08 41.06
N VAL A 170 14.12 -1.81 41.19
CA VAL A 170 14.55 -0.89 42.26
C VAL A 170 13.36 -0.44 43.11
N ASP A 171 13.58 -0.41 44.42
CA ASP A 171 12.64 0.11 45.43
C ASP A 171 13.46 0.91 46.45
N LEU A 172 13.35 2.23 46.42
CA LEU A 172 14.05 3.16 47.32
C LEU A 172 13.12 3.71 48.40
N SER A 173 11.87 3.22 48.50
CA SER A 173 10.84 3.75 49.38
C SER A 173 11.24 3.73 50.87
N ARG A 174 12.05 2.74 51.27
CA ARG A 174 12.58 2.57 52.64
C ARG A 174 14.10 2.71 52.74
N THR A 175 14.76 3.22 51.70
CA THR A 175 16.23 3.28 51.69
C THR A 175 16.73 4.54 52.39
N VAL A 176 17.59 4.38 53.39
CA VAL A 176 18.26 5.49 54.09
C VAL A 176 19.58 5.82 53.40
N GLY A 177 19.81 7.09 53.08
CA GLY A 177 21.00 7.57 52.38
C GLY A 177 20.88 9.04 51.99
N TRP A 178 21.92 9.59 51.37
CA TRP A 178 21.89 10.95 50.82
C TRP A 178 21.65 10.90 49.31
N PHE A 179 20.42 11.18 48.89
CA PHE A 179 19.98 11.02 47.50
C PHE A 179 19.98 12.34 46.70
N THR A 180 20.25 13.50 47.31
CA THR A 180 20.07 14.82 46.67
C THR A 180 20.71 14.90 45.28
N THR A 181 19.89 15.21 44.28
CA THR A 181 20.35 15.62 42.95
C THR A 181 20.49 17.13 42.90
N LYS A 182 21.48 17.59 42.14
CA LYS A 182 21.78 19.02 41.98
C LYS A 182 22.09 19.26 40.52
N PHE A 183 21.39 20.19 39.87
CA PHE A 183 21.56 20.47 38.46
C PHE A 183 21.23 21.93 38.12
N PRO A 184 21.95 22.54 37.16
CA PRO A 184 21.70 23.90 36.75
C PRO A 184 20.49 23.98 35.81
N VAL A 185 19.77 25.08 35.88
CA VAL A 185 18.67 25.47 34.99
C VAL A 185 18.97 26.86 34.47
N ALA A 186 18.73 27.11 33.18
CA ALA A 186 18.85 28.43 32.57
C ALA A 186 17.48 28.88 32.04
N LEU A 187 16.90 29.91 32.64
CA LEU A 187 15.58 30.44 32.24
C LEU A 187 15.70 31.75 31.48
N SER A 188 15.19 31.78 30.25
CA SER A 188 15.08 32.98 29.42
C SER A 188 13.65 33.52 29.50
N VAL A 189 13.40 34.45 30.42
CA VAL A 189 12.05 34.98 30.67
C VAL A 189 11.59 35.98 29.60
N GLY A 190 12.53 36.71 29.00
CA GLY A 190 12.21 37.79 28.05
C GLY A 190 11.58 39.03 28.72
N ALA A 191 11.07 39.95 27.90
CA ALA A 191 10.50 41.22 28.36
C ALA A 191 8.99 41.10 28.67
N VAL A 192 8.66 40.56 29.84
CA VAL A 192 7.27 40.50 30.34
C VAL A 192 7.02 41.70 31.27
N PRO A 193 6.13 42.65 30.95
CA PRO A 193 5.87 43.79 31.83
C PRO A 193 5.30 43.33 33.17
N TRP A 194 5.95 43.68 34.28
CA TRP A 194 5.55 43.20 35.62
C TRP A 194 4.10 43.52 36.00
N ALA A 195 3.56 44.66 35.53
CA ALA A 195 2.16 45.01 35.72
C ALA A 195 1.18 43.96 35.13
N ARG A 196 1.57 43.29 34.04
CA ARG A 196 0.81 42.20 33.41
C ARG A 196 0.93 40.89 34.19
N VAL A 197 2.06 40.65 34.84
CA VAL A 197 2.27 39.51 35.74
C VAL A 197 1.32 39.61 36.94
N ILE A 198 1.32 40.76 37.62
CA ILE A 198 0.44 40.99 38.78
C ILE A 198 -1.04 40.90 38.39
N ALA A 199 -1.41 41.37 37.20
CA ALA A 199 -2.80 41.33 36.72
C ALA A 199 -3.29 39.92 36.33
N GLY A 200 -2.40 38.92 36.20
CA GLY A 200 -2.77 37.59 35.73
C GLY A 200 -3.19 37.53 34.26
N ASP A 201 -2.68 38.44 33.43
CA ASP A 201 -3.08 38.57 32.02
C ASP A 201 -2.57 37.41 31.14
N SER A 202 -3.12 37.26 29.92
CA SER A 202 -2.73 36.19 28.97
C SER A 202 -1.25 36.16 28.59
N VAL A 203 -0.56 37.29 28.69
CA VAL A 203 0.90 37.38 28.48
C VAL A 203 1.65 36.57 29.55
N LEU A 204 1.18 36.58 30.81
CA LEU A 204 1.74 35.73 31.86
C LEU A 204 1.55 34.26 31.52
N GLY A 205 0.35 33.86 31.10
CA GLY A 205 0.07 32.48 30.68
C GLY A 205 1.00 32.00 29.56
N SER A 206 1.26 32.86 28.57
CA SER A 206 2.20 32.57 27.48
C SER A 206 3.64 32.40 27.97
N ALA A 207 4.08 33.27 28.89
CA ALA A 207 5.41 33.18 29.49
C ALA A 207 5.58 31.93 30.37
N VAL A 208 4.55 31.54 31.13
CA VAL A 208 4.57 30.30 31.93
C VAL A 208 4.67 29.07 31.04
N LYS A 209 3.90 29.02 29.95
CA LYS A 209 4.00 27.93 28.95
C LYS A 209 5.39 27.85 28.32
N ASP A 210 5.96 28.99 27.91
CA ASP A 210 7.30 29.03 27.32
C ASP A 210 8.39 28.59 28.31
N LEU A 211 8.35 29.09 29.55
CA LEU A 211 9.31 28.71 30.59
C LEU A 211 9.15 27.24 31.00
N LYS A 212 7.92 26.70 30.99
CA LYS A 212 7.68 25.27 31.16
C LYS A 212 8.36 24.47 30.04
N GLU A 213 8.21 24.87 28.77
CA GLU A 213 8.87 24.17 27.66
C GLU A 213 10.39 24.26 27.73
N GLN A 214 10.94 25.40 28.18
CA GLN A 214 12.39 25.51 28.46
C GLN A 214 12.84 24.51 29.53
N LEU A 215 12.06 24.33 30.61
CA LEU A 215 12.34 23.32 31.63
C LEU A 215 12.23 21.88 31.08
N ARG A 216 11.23 21.60 30.24
CA ARG A 216 11.02 20.27 29.62
C ARG A 216 12.07 19.93 28.57
N ALA A 217 12.69 20.93 27.94
CA ALA A 217 13.78 20.75 26.98
C ALA A 217 15.12 20.42 27.67
N LEU A 218 15.22 20.61 28.99
CA LEU A 218 16.43 20.23 29.72
C LEU A 218 16.55 18.70 29.83
N PRO A 219 17.79 18.18 29.84
CA PRO A 219 17.99 16.77 30.16
C PRO A 219 17.53 16.45 31.59
N ASP A 220 17.32 15.16 31.88
CA ASP A 220 17.00 14.72 33.24
C ASP A 220 18.06 15.22 34.23
N GLY A 221 17.65 15.97 35.26
CA GLY A 221 18.55 16.60 36.22
C GLY A 221 19.51 15.63 36.92
N LEU A 222 19.19 14.34 37.03
CA LEU A 222 20.11 13.32 37.56
C LEU A 222 21.37 13.18 36.68
N THR A 223 21.22 13.28 35.36
CA THR A 223 22.33 13.00 34.42
C THR A 223 23.43 14.05 34.48
N TYR A 224 23.13 15.28 34.91
CA TYR A 224 24.14 16.30 35.16
C TYR A 224 25.16 15.83 36.21
N GLY A 225 24.68 15.36 37.36
CA GLY A 225 25.54 14.88 38.43
C GLY A 225 26.32 13.63 38.04
N LEU A 226 25.67 12.71 37.30
CA LEU A 226 26.31 11.51 36.78
C LEU A 226 27.44 11.84 35.79
N ALA A 227 27.18 12.73 34.83
CA ALA A 227 28.15 13.16 33.84
C ALA A 227 29.30 13.94 34.46
N ARG A 228 29.03 14.84 35.42
CA ARG A 228 30.03 15.73 36.02
C ARG A 228 30.89 15.07 37.10
N TYR A 229 30.28 14.24 37.94
CA TYR A 229 30.93 13.75 39.17
C TYR A 229 31.20 12.24 39.18
N VAL A 230 30.49 11.46 38.36
CA VAL A 230 30.57 9.98 38.39
C VAL A 230 31.28 9.42 37.15
N ASN A 231 31.10 10.02 35.98
CA ASN A 231 31.72 9.59 34.73
C ASN A 231 33.07 10.32 34.48
N PRO A 232 34.23 9.66 34.64
CA PRO A 232 35.53 10.30 34.43
C PRO A 232 35.88 10.53 32.95
N ASP A 233 35.14 9.93 32.02
CA ASP A 233 35.38 10.02 30.57
C ASP A 233 34.74 11.27 29.94
N VAL A 234 33.97 12.03 30.72
CA VAL A 234 33.24 13.23 30.29
C VAL A 234 33.81 14.46 30.98
N ASP A 235 34.20 15.47 30.21
CA ASP A 235 34.59 16.78 30.73
C ASP A 235 33.41 17.76 30.68
N LEU A 236 32.79 17.99 31.85
CA LEU A 236 31.74 18.99 32.06
C LEU A 236 32.23 20.05 33.06
N ALA A 237 33.22 20.85 32.63
CA ALA A 237 33.80 21.93 33.41
C ALA A 237 32.94 23.21 33.38
N GLY A 238 32.86 23.92 34.51
CA GLY A 238 32.23 25.23 34.64
C GLY A 238 31.81 25.55 36.09
N CYS A 239 31.39 26.78 36.34
CA CYS A 239 30.89 27.18 37.66
C CYS A 239 29.42 26.79 37.80
N ASP A 240 29.02 26.25 38.95
CA ASP A 240 27.60 26.10 39.27
C ASP A 240 26.95 27.49 39.41
N PRO A 241 25.65 27.64 39.10
CA PRO A 241 24.96 28.91 39.28
C PRO A 241 25.01 29.39 40.73
N VAL A 242 25.09 30.71 40.91
CA VAL A 242 25.23 31.34 42.24
C VAL A 242 23.89 31.57 42.95
N ILE A 243 22.77 31.25 42.29
CA ILE A 243 21.41 31.33 42.84
C ILE A 243 20.91 29.90 43.03
N GLY A 244 20.57 29.50 44.26
CA GLY A 244 20.08 28.18 44.60
C GLY A 244 18.55 28.16 44.80
N PHE A 245 17.90 27.07 44.38
CA PHE A 245 16.48 26.81 44.60
C PHE A 245 16.24 25.36 45.03
N ASN A 246 15.45 25.17 46.08
CA ASN A 246 15.07 23.85 46.58
C ASN A 246 13.61 23.83 47.04
N TYR A 247 12.86 22.80 46.64
CA TYR A 247 11.51 22.53 47.12
C TYR A 247 11.46 21.25 47.97
N LEU A 248 11.28 21.42 49.29
CA LEU A 248 11.33 20.35 50.28
C LEU A 248 10.03 19.53 50.40
N GLY A 249 8.99 19.88 49.64
CA GLY A 249 7.66 19.28 49.76
C GLY A 249 7.00 19.59 51.11
N ARG A 250 6.19 18.64 51.62
CA ARG A 250 5.48 18.79 52.89
C ARG A 250 6.38 18.52 54.10
N LEU A 251 6.66 19.56 54.89
CA LEU A 251 7.42 19.51 56.13
C LEU A 251 6.49 19.20 57.32
N GLY A 252 6.67 18.05 57.99
CA GLY A 252 6.08 17.79 59.32
C GLY A 252 4.75 17.03 59.40
N GLY A 253 4.34 16.28 58.37
CA GLY A 253 3.11 15.47 58.41
C GLY A 253 3.21 14.16 59.20
N GLY A 254 3.31 14.23 60.53
CA GLY A 254 3.11 13.09 61.42
C GLY A 254 1.88 13.32 62.27
N GLY A 255 0.82 12.52 62.08
CA GLY A 255 -0.39 12.62 62.89
C GLY A 255 -0.06 12.57 64.38
N SER A 256 -0.61 13.51 65.14
CA SER A 256 -0.51 13.53 66.60
C SER A 256 -1.28 12.35 67.18
N PHE A 257 -0.62 11.22 67.35
CA PHE A 257 -1.05 10.15 68.23
C PHE A 257 -0.30 10.33 69.56
N ASP A 258 -1.04 10.50 70.66
CA ASP A 258 -0.53 10.84 72.01
C ASP A 258 0.52 9.87 72.62
N GLN A 259 0.91 8.80 71.90
CA GLN A 259 1.81 7.74 72.38
C GLN A 259 2.99 7.39 71.45
N LEU A 260 3.18 8.08 70.32
CA LEU A 260 4.27 7.83 69.37
C LEU A 260 5.34 8.94 69.42
N TRP A 261 6.57 8.63 69.00
CA TRP A 261 7.63 9.61 68.80
C TRP A 261 7.26 10.58 67.68
N GLY A 262 7.37 11.87 67.96
CA GLY A 262 7.14 12.96 67.01
C GLY A 262 8.31 13.95 66.99
N VAL A 263 8.43 14.70 65.88
CA VAL A 263 9.43 15.77 65.76
C VAL A 263 9.04 16.92 66.69
N SER A 264 9.97 17.38 67.53
CA SER A 264 9.69 18.47 68.48
C SER A 264 9.42 19.80 67.74
N PRO A 265 8.48 20.64 68.20
CA PRO A 265 8.31 22.00 67.69
C PRO A 265 9.58 22.86 67.83
N ASP A 266 10.42 22.57 68.83
CA ASP A 266 11.70 23.26 69.08
C ASP A 266 12.79 22.84 68.06
N SER A 267 12.54 21.85 67.20
CA SER A 267 13.56 21.28 66.29
C SER A 267 14.10 22.31 65.30
N ALA A 268 13.29 23.26 64.85
CA ALA A 268 13.74 24.34 63.96
C ALA A 268 14.75 25.26 64.66
N ALA A 269 14.52 25.61 65.93
CA ALA A 269 15.44 26.43 66.71
C ALA A 269 16.76 25.70 67.00
N VAL A 270 16.68 24.39 67.26
CA VAL A 270 17.86 23.52 67.46
C VAL A 270 18.65 23.36 66.16
N ALA A 271 17.98 23.21 65.01
CA ALA A 271 18.62 23.13 63.69
C ALA A 271 19.31 24.46 63.31
N VAL A 272 18.66 25.60 63.58
CA VAL A 272 19.27 26.93 63.38
C VAL A 272 20.50 27.10 64.26
N ALA A 273 20.44 26.74 65.54
CA ALA A 273 21.59 26.82 66.44
C ALA A 273 22.73 25.87 66.05
N ALA A 274 22.41 24.66 65.58
CA ALA A 274 23.37 23.69 65.07
C ALA A 274 23.99 24.10 63.72
N GLY A 275 23.28 24.89 62.92
CA GLY A 275 23.72 25.40 61.61
C GLY A 275 24.58 26.67 61.65
N LEU A 276 24.85 27.27 62.82
CA LEU A 276 25.74 28.43 62.98
C LEU A 276 27.23 28.04 62.96
N ILE A 277 27.60 27.16 62.05
CA ILE A 277 28.97 26.74 61.80
C ILE A 277 29.57 27.74 60.79
N PRO A 278 30.83 28.19 60.94
CA PRO A 278 31.52 29.05 59.97
C PRO A 278 31.89 28.25 58.70
N MET A 279 30.89 27.63 58.08
CA MET A 279 30.97 26.93 56.79
C MET A 279 30.57 27.91 55.69
N ARG A 280 31.26 27.86 54.55
CA ARG A 280 30.99 28.73 53.40
C ARG A 280 29.55 28.54 52.91
N LEU A 281 28.91 29.62 52.47
CA LEU A 281 27.64 29.54 51.77
C LEU A 281 27.82 28.80 50.43
N ALA A 282 26.87 27.93 50.09
CA ALA A 282 26.86 27.21 48.81
C ALA A 282 26.48 28.13 47.65
N HIS A 283 25.56 29.08 47.89
CA HIS A 283 25.04 30.03 46.91
C HIS A 283 25.11 31.46 47.45
N THR A 284 25.21 32.44 46.54
CA THR A 284 25.09 33.87 46.88
C THR A 284 23.68 34.20 47.38
N LEU A 285 22.67 33.57 46.78
CA LEU A 285 21.27 33.66 47.15
C LEU A 285 20.67 32.26 47.08
N GLU A 286 19.92 31.87 48.11
CA GLU A 286 19.30 30.55 48.20
C GLU A 286 17.84 30.68 48.65
N LEU A 287 16.92 30.05 47.90
CA LEU A 287 15.51 29.94 48.24
C LEU A 287 15.15 28.48 48.54
N ASN A 288 14.82 28.20 49.80
CA ASN A 288 14.28 26.93 50.26
C ASN A 288 12.77 27.07 50.52
N ALA A 289 11.94 26.45 49.67
CA ALA A 289 10.49 26.43 49.80
C ALA A 289 9.99 25.10 50.39
N GLY A 290 9.01 25.14 51.27
CA GLY A 290 8.38 23.93 51.83
C GLY A 290 7.01 24.21 52.42
N THR A 291 6.15 23.19 52.45
CA THR A 291 4.78 23.32 52.95
C THR A 291 4.72 22.93 54.42
N VAL A 292 4.21 23.80 55.29
CA VAL A 292 4.05 23.54 56.73
C VAL A 292 2.57 23.45 57.08
N ASP A 293 2.18 22.46 57.88
CA ASP A 293 0.83 22.36 58.42
C ASP A 293 0.66 23.32 59.60
N THR A 294 -0.27 24.28 59.48
CA THR A 294 -0.67 25.19 60.57
C THR A 294 -2.06 24.83 61.06
N GLY A 295 -2.45 25.30 62.26
CA GLY A 295 -3.81 25.09 62.79
C GLY A 295 -4.94 25.65 61.90
N SER A 296 -4.60 26.56 60.97
CA SER A 296 -5.49 27.17 59.98
C SER A 296 -5.43 26.54 58.58
N GLY A 297 -4.59 25.53 58.37
CA GLY A 297 -4.36 24.89 57.06
C GLY A 297 -2.88 24.91 56.63
N GLN A 298 -2.60 24.44 55.42
CA GLN A 298 -1.25 24.40 54.86
C GLN A 298 -0.80 25.77 54.37
N GLN A 299 0.45 26.15 54.71
CA GLN A 299 1.09 27.37 54.22
C GLN A 299 2.42 27.04 53.55
N LEU A 300 2.69 27.66 52.39
CA LEU A 300 4.00 27.61 51.74
C LEU A 300 4.94 28.56 52.48
N GLN A 301 5.97 28.01 53.11
CA GLN A 301 7.04 28.76 53.77
C GLN A 301 8.24 28.85 52.85
N ALA A 302 8.76 30.06 52.63
CA ALA A 302 9.99 30.32 51.91
C ALA A 302 11.06 30.86 52.85
N ASN A 303 12.17 30.12 52.90
CA ASN A 303 13.34 30.43 53.70
C ASN A 303 14.47 30.88 52.77
N TRP A 304 14.84 32.14 52.89
CA TRP A 304 15.88 32.79 52.11
C TRP A 304 17.17 32.84 52.92
N ALA A 305 18.29 32.49 52.29
CA ALA A 305 19.63 32.75 52.79
C ALA A 305 20.44 33.50 51.72
N TRP A 306 21.29 34.45 52.13
CA TRP A 306 22.11 35.19 51.17
C TRP A 306 23.45 35.63 51.76
N ALA A 307 24.39 35.92 50.87
CA ALA A 307 25.68 36.52 51.13
C ALA A 307 25.55 38.04 51.39
N PRO A 308 25.79 38.54 52.61
CA PRO A 308 25.69 39.97 52.91
C PRO A 308 26.71 40.84 52.17
N SER A 309 27.78 40.24 51.63
CA SER A 309 28.74 40.95 50.79
C SER A 309 28.18 41.36 49.42
N VAL A 310 27.11 40.70 48.95
CA VAL A 310 26.51 40.91 47.62
C VAL A 310 25.11 41.52 47.70
N LEU A 311 24.26 41.06 48.62
CA LEU A 311 22.88 41.49 48.75
C LEU A 311 22.57 41.97 50.17
N ASP A 312 21.69 42.97 50.31
CA ASP A 312 21.16 43.40 51.60
C ASP A 312 19.74 42.83 51.86
N GLY A 313 19.24 43.00 53.08
CA GLY A 313 17.92 42.51 53.45
C GLY A 313 16.76 43.22 52.73
N VAL A 314 16.97 44.43 52.21
CA VAL A 314 15.94 45.18 51.46
C VAL A 314 15.79 44.58 50.06
N ALA A 315 16.91 44.27 49.40
CA ALA A 315 16.96 43.60 48.11
C ALA A 315 16.28 42.22 48.17
N VAL A 316 16.63 41.40 49.17
CA VAL A 316 16.01 40.06 49.34
C VAL A 316 14.53 40.17 49.74
N GLY A 317 14.16 41.17 50.55
CA GLY A 317 12.75 41.46 50.85
C GLY A 317 11.94 41.82 49.59
N ARG A 318 12.52 42.60 48.66
CA ARG A 318 11.90 42.91 47.37
C ARG A 318 11.76 41.65 46.51
N LEU A 319 12.77 40.79 46.44
CA LEU A 319 12.71 39.55 45.67
C LEU A 319 11.66 38.57 46.22
N ALA A 320 11.56 38.45 47.55
CA ALA A 320 10.51 37.67 48.21
C ALA A 320 9.11 38.19 47.87
N GLN A 321 8.92 39.51 47.81
CA GLN A 321 7.67 40.12 47.37
C GLN A 321 7.37 39.81 45.90
N LEU A 322 8.36 39.97 45.00
CA LEU A 322 8.19 39.67 43.56
C LEU A 322 7.80 38.21 43.33
N TRP A 323 8.41 37.28 44.07
CA TRP A 323 8.09 35.86 43.96
C TRP A 323 6.64 35.55 44.37
N PHE A 324 6.17 36.11 45.48
CA PHE A 324 4.77 35.97 45.90
C PHE A 324 3.80 36.69 44.95
N GLU A 325 4.15 37.85 44.41
CA GLU A 325 3.36 38.55 43.40
C GLU A 325 3.20 37.71 42.12
N ALA A 326 4.27 37.06 41.64
CA ALA A 326 4.21 36.16 40.49
C ALA A 326 3.32 34.94 40.75
N LEU A 327 3.43 34.31 41.92
CA LEU A 327 2.58 33.18 42.31
C LEU A 327 1.10 33.59 42.41
N ALA A 328 0.80 34.76 42.98
CA ALA A 328 -0.55 35.28 43.04
C ALA A 328 -1.11 35.58 41.63
N GLY A 329 -0.30 36.19 40.77
CA GLY A 329 -0.65 36.45 39.37
C GLY A 329 -0.97 35.18 38.57
N MET A 330 -0.21 34.10 38.79
CA MET A 330 -0.52 32.79 38.17
C MET A 330 -1.85 32.22 38.69
N CYS A 331 -2.12 32.34 39.99
CA CYS A 331 -3.41 31.94 40.55
C CYS A 331 -4.57 32.74 39.98
N ASP A 332 -4.39 34.06 39.80
CA ASP A 332 -5.40 34.93 39.19
C ASP A 332 -5.64 34.57 37.72
N HIS A 333 -4.57 34.28 36.96
CA HIS A 333 -4.64 33.83 35.56
C HIS A 333 -5.45 32.53 35.43
N VAL A 334 -5.15 31.52 36.26
CA VAL A 334 -5.87 30.24 36.23
C VAL A 334 -7.32 30.40 36.68
N ARG A 335 -7.61 31.25 37.68
CA ARG A 335 -8.98 31.57 38.09
C ARG A 335 -9.79 32.25 36.98
N ALA A 336 -9.14 32.98 36.07
CA ALA A 336 -9.77 33.55 34.88
C ALA A 336 -9.95 32.54 33.72
N GLY A 337 -9.66 31.26 33.93
CA GLY A 337 -9.73 30.21 32.91
C GLY A 337 -8.44 30.05 32.09
N GLY A 338 -7.33 30.64 32.53
CA GLY A 338 -6.02 30.50 31.92
C GLY A 338 -5.32 29.17 32.23
N GLY A 339 -4.27 28.86 31.48
CA GLY A 339 -3.60 27.56 31.48
C GLY A 339 -3.54 26.95 30.08
N GLY A 340 -3.62 25.62 30.01
CA GLY A 340 -3.75 24.85 28.78
C GLY A 340 -2.48 24.09 28.37
N LEU A 341 -2.62 23.31 27.30
CA LEU A 341 -1.60 22.40 26.78
C LEU A 341 -0.40 23.14 26.16
N THR A 342 0.77 22.53 26.27
CA THR A 342 2.00 22.92 25.58
C THR A 342 2.50 21.81 24.65
N PRO A 343 3.44 22.08 23.72
CA PRO A 343 3.95 21.07 22.79
C PRO A 343 4.42 19.77 23.45
N SER A 344 5.08 19.86 24.62
CA SER A 344 5.48 18.67 25.38
C SER A 344 4.32 17.83 25.93
N ASP A 345 3.14 18.41 26.17
CA ASP A 345 1.97 17.68 26.67
C ASP A 345 1.30 16.83 25.59
N VAL A 346 1.40 17.27 24.33
CA VAL A 346 0.72 16.62 23.19
C VAL A 346 1.65 15.71 22.38
N ALA A 347 2.94 15.63 22.74
CA ALA A 347 3.89 14.72 22.12
C ALA A 347 3.32 13.28 22.09
N PRO A 348 3.41 12.55 20.97
CA PRO A 348 4.25 12.81 19.79
C PRO A 348 3.65 13.73 18.71
N ALA A 349 2.49 14.36 18.94
CA ALA A 349 1.94 15.33 17.98
C ALA A 349 2.90 16.53 17.82
N ARG A 350 3.23 16.88 16.58
CA ARG A 350 4.17 17.97 16.27
C ARG A 350 3.40 19.24 15.95
N LEU A 351 3.04 20.00 16.98
CA LEU A 351 2.34 21.27 16.86
C LEU A 351 3.09 22.39 17.57
N SER A 352 3.07 23.59 16.98
CA SER A 352 3.50 24.81 17.64
C SER A 352 2.50 25.25 18.71
N GLN A 353 2.94 26.01 19.71
CA GLN A 353 2.05 26.57 20.75
C GLN A 353 0.86 27.34 20.15
N SER A 354 1.09 28.11 19.07
CA SER A 354 0.01 28.85 18.39
C SER A 354 -1.04 27.96 17.74
N GLN A 355 -0.65 26.78 17.25
CA GLN A 355 -1.59 25.81 16.67
C GLN A 355 -2.42 25.14 17.78
N ILE A 356 -1.79 24.80 18.90
CA ILE A 356 -2.46 24.23 20.08
C ILE A 356 -3.48 25.21 20.64
N ASP A 357 -3.09 26.48 20.84
CA ASP A 357 -3.99 27.52 21.35
C ASP A 357 -5.15 27.81 20.36
N ASP A 358 -4.95 27.65 19.05
CA ASP A 358 -6.03 27.79 18.06
C ASP A 358 -7.04 26.63 18.14
N LEU A 359 -6.56 25.40 18.30
CA LEU A 359 -7.41 24.23 18.48
C LEU A 359 -8.20 24.30 19.80
N ASP A 360 -7.54 24.69 20.88
CA ASP A 360 -8.18 24.80 22.20
C ASP A 360 -9.32 25.84 22.20
N ARG A 361 -9.12 26.97 21.53
CA ARG A 361 -10.18 27.99 21.35
C ARG A 361 -11.40 27.48 20.57
N ARG A 362 -11.21 26.57 19.62
CA ARG A 362 -12.29 26.04 18.77
C ARG A 362 -13.03 24.89 19.42
N TYR A 363 -12.32 24.01 20.13
CA TYR A 363 -12.85 22.69 20.50
C TYR A 363 -12.81 22.36 22.00
N ARG A 364 -12.21 23.22 22.84
CA ARG A 364 -11.91 22.92 24.26
C ARG A 364 -11.21 21.57 24.41
N VAL A 365 -9.91 21.59 24.21
CA VAL A 365 -9.12 20.39 23.98
C VAL A 365 -8.75 19.73 25.30
N ALA A 366 -9.07 18.45 25.45
CA ALA A 366 -8.50 17.60 26.50
C ALA A 366 -7.12 17.09 26.10
N ASP A 367 -7.01 16.69 24.83
CA ASP A 367 -5.82 16.02 24.33
C ASP A 367 -5.68 16.11 22.80
N ILE A 368 -4.45 16.01 22.30
CA ILE A 368 -4.15 15.98 20.85
C ILE A 368 -3.20 14.83 20.54
N LEU A 369 -3.59 13.97 19.61
CA LEU A 369 -2.79 12.85 19.15
C LEU A 369 -2.50 12.99 17.65
N PRO A 370 -1.34 12.53 17.14
CA PRO A 370 -1.19 12.35 15.70
C PRO A 370 -2.08 11.20 15.21
N LEU A 371 -2.34 11.15 13.90
CA LEU A 371 -3.00 9.99 13.29
C LEU A 371 -2.01 8.84 13.13
N THR A 372 -2.47 7.62 13.38
CA THR A 372 -1.72 6.41 13.03
C THR A 372 -1.60 6.27 11.51
N PRO A 373 -0.63 5.51 10.99
CA PRO A 373 -0.45 5.29 9.55
C PRO A 373 -1.72 4.90 8.80
N LEU A 374 -2.52 3.98 9.37
CA LEU A 374 -3.78 3.57 8.75
C LEU A 374 -4.82 4.68 8.82
N GLN A 375 -4.94 5.41 9.95
CA GLN A 375 -5.86 6.56 10.04
C GLN A 375 -5.58 7.60 8.96
N GLN A 376 -4.30 7.88 8.64
CA GLN A 376 -3.93 8.79 7.56
C GLN A 376 -4.39 8.29 6.18
N GLY A 377 -4.23 6.99 5.91
CA GLY A 377 -4.72 6.36 4.67
C GLY A 377 -6.24 6.43 4.55
N LEU A 378 -6.97 6.11 5.62
CA LEU A 378 -8.43 6.20 5.65
C LEU A 378 -8.92 7.63 5.41
N LEU A 379 -8.33 8.62 6.10
CA LEU A 379 -8.65 10.03 5.92
C LEU A 379 -8.49 10.46 4.46
N PHE A 380 -7.36 10.11 3.82
CA PHE A 380 -7.11 10.41 2.41
C PHE A 380 -8.18 9.83 1.49
N HIS A 381 -8.55 8.57 1.67
CA HIS A 381 -9.55 7.91 0.83
C HIS A 381 -10.96 8.49 1.02
N THR A 382 -11.34 8.84 2.24
CA THR A 382 -12.64 9.45 2.53
C THR A 382 -12.74 10.84 1.90
N THR A 383 -11.72 11.70 2.07
CA THR A 383 -11.70 13.06 1.46
C THR A 383 -11.69 13.03 -0.06
N VAL A 384 -11.02 12.05 -0.69
CA VAL A 384 -11.05 11.89 -2.16
C VAL A 384 -12.43 11.42 -2.63
N ALA A 385 -13.07 10.52 -1.89
CA ALA A 385 -14.39 9.98 -2.23
C ALA A 385 -15.49 11.06 -2.19
N GLU A 386 -15.46 11.97 -1.22
CA GLU A 386 -16.40 13.11 -1.09
C GLU A 386 -16.42 14.04 -2.31
N GLY A 387 -15.32 14.10 -3.08
CA GLY A 387 -15.22 14.90 -4.31
C GLY A 387 -15.83 14.28 -5.56
N SER A 388 -16.30 13.03 -5.50
CA SER A 388 -16.84 12.25 -6.63
C SER A 388 -18.36 12.13 -6.53
N ASP A 389 -19.08 12.21 -7.66
CA ASP A 389 -20.56 12.17 -7.73
C ASP A 389 -21.19 11.03 -6.90
N GLY A 390 -21.64 11.35 -5.67
CA GLY A 390 -22.79 10.78 -4.93
C GLY A 390 -22.91 9.28 -4.67
N HIS A 391 -21.95 8.44 -5.04
CA HIS A 391 -22.09 6.97 -4.95
C HIS A 391 -21.15 6.28 -3.95
N LEU A 392 -20.37 7.06 -3.17
CA LEU A 392 -19.37 6.55 -2.22
C LEU A 392 -19.74 6.80 -0.76
N GLU A 393 -21.02 7.03 -0.48
CA GLU A 393 -21.55 7.54 0.81
C GLU A 393 -21.35 6.61 2.03
N ASP A 394 -20.82 5.39 1.86
CA ASP A 394 -20.68 4.41 2.95
C ASP A 394 -19.24 3.86 3.11
N LEU A 395 -18.22 4.41 2.42
CA LEU A 395 -16.86 3.87 2.46
C LEU A 395 -16.25 3.95 3.87
N TYR A 396 -15.71 2.84 4.38
CA TYR A 396 -15.19 2.71 5.75
C TYR A 396 -16.18 3.02 6.88
N SER A 397 -17.49 3.07 6.59
CA SER A 397 -18.49 3.02 7.64
C SER A 397 -18.57 1.60 8.21
N VAL A 398 -18.49 1.50 9.54
CA VAL A 398 -18.68 0.25 10.29
C VAL A 398 -20.01 0.39 11.02
N GLN A 399 -20.93 -0.53 10.74
CA GLN A 399 -22.26 -0.53 11.34
C GLN A 399 -22.58 -1.89 11.91
N LEU A 400 -23.03 -1.90 13.17
CA LEU A 400 -23.50 -3.08 13.87
C LEU A 400 -24.96 -2.87 14.29
N ASP A 401 -25.84 -3.77 13.88
CA ASP A 401 -27.25 -3.76 14.23
C ASP A 401 -27.56 -4.99 15.10
N ILE A 402 -28.01 -4.73 16.34
CA ILE A 402 -28.25 -5.74 17.37
C ILE A 402 -29.75 -5.79 17.67
N ALA A 403 -30.38 -6.94 17.41
CA ALA A 403 -31.76 -7.17 17.77
C ALA A 403 -31.88 -7.57 19.24
N LEU A 404 -32.60 -6.78 20.03
CA LEU A 404 -32.81 -6.98 21.47
C LEU A 404 -34.29 -7.29 21.75
N ALA A 405 -34.53 -8.24 22.64
CA ALA A 405 -35.85 -8.55 23.16
C ALA A 405 -35.86 -8.44 24.70
N GLY A 406 -36.89 -7.79 25.24
CA GLY A 406 -37.04 -7.53 26.67
C GLY A 406 -37.38 -6.07 26.97
N ASP A 407 -37.37 -5.71 28.26
CA ASP A 407 -37.63 -4.35 28.74
C ASP A 407 -36.32 -3.54 28.74
N VAL A 408 -36.10 -2.77 27.65
CA VAL A 408 -34.90 -1.95 27.47
C VAL A 408 -35.14 -0.54 28.04
N ASP A 409 -34.40 -0.16 29.07
CA ASP A 409 -34.39 1.21 29.56
C ASP A 409 -33.51 2.08 28.65
N SER A 410 -34.17 2.83 27.77
CA SER A 410 -33.52 3.73 26.81
C SER A 410 -32.60 4.77 27.46
N ARG A 411 -32.95 5.31 28.64
CA ARG A 411 -32.12 6.32 29.32
C ARG A 411 -30.87 5.66 29.89
N ARG A 412 -31.04 4.53 30.55
CA ARG A 412 -29.92 3.77 31.12
C ARG A 412 -28.95 3.28 30.05
N LEU A 413 -29.44 2.89 28.87
CA LEU A 413 -28.60 2.51 27.74
C LEU A 413 -27.88 3.72 27.15
N SER A 414 -28.55 4.86 27.01
CA SER A 414 -27.91 6.12 26.62
C SER A 414 -26.80 6.51 27.60
N ASP A 415 -27.05 6.49 28.91
CA ASP A 415 -26.07 6.82 29.95
C ASP A 415 -24.88 5.85 29.93
N ALA A 416 -25.13 4.57 29.64
CA ALA A 416 -24.08 3.57 29.48
C ALA A 416 -23.17 3.87 28.27
N VAL A 417 -23.75 4.21 27.11
CA VAL A 417 -22.99 4.64 25.93
C VAL A 417 -22.16 5.88 26.24
N HIS A 418 -22.74 6.90 26.89
CA HIS A 418 -22.01 8.11 27.28
C HIS A 418 -20.85 7.82 28.23
N THR A 419 -21.05 6.91 29.19
CA THR A 419 -20.01 6.49 30.15
C THR A 419 -18.85 5.79 29.45
N VAL A 420 -19.13 4.91 28.48
CA VAL A 420 -18.09 4.18 27.73
C VAL A 420 -17.31 5.11 26.80
N ILE A 421 -17.95 6.09 26.17
CA ILE A 421 -17.23 7.08 25.36
C ILE A 421 -16.42 8.04 26.25
N ALA A 422 -16.93 8.46 27.40
CA ALA A 422 -16.14 9.26 28.37
C ALA A 422 -14.92 8.47 28.89
N ARG A 423 -15.05 7.14 28.98
CA ARG A 423 -13.97 6.21 29.31
C ARG A 423 -12.95 6.04 28.17
N HIS A 424 -13.39 6.11 26.91
CA HIS A 424 -12.56 6.01 25.69
C HIS A 424 -12.77 7.22 24.78
N PRO A 425 -12.25 8.41 25.15
CA PRO A 425 -12.62 9.66 24.50
C PRO A 425 -12.11 9.79 23.05
N ASN A 426 -11.18 8.93 22.62
CA ASN A 426 -10.74 8.82 21.23
C ASN A 426 -11.84 8.35 20.27
N LEU A 427 -12.92 7.74 20.76
CA LEU A 427 -14.08 7.38 19.95
C LEU A 427 -14.94 8.59 19.54
N ALA A 428 -14.73 9.75 20.17
CA ALA A 428 -15.37 11.01 19.81
C ALA A 428 -14.37 12.03 19.25
N ALA A 429 -13.22 11.56 18.74
CA ALA A 429 -12.17 12.41 18.21
C ALA A 429 -12.61 13.17 16.96
N ARG A 430 -12.10 14.39 16.80
CA ARG A 430 -12.22 15.19 15.57
C ARG A 430 -10.92 15.12 14.77
N PHE A 431 -11.00 14.93 13.47
CA PHE A 431 -9.83 14.82 12.60
C PHE A 431 -9.56 16.16 11.91
N CYS A 432 -8.32 16.64 12.01
CA CYS A 432 -7.89 17.94 11.51
C CYS A 432 -6.73 17.74 10.54
N ASP A 433 -6.94 18.05 9.27
CA ASP A 433 -5.98 17.89 8.16
C ASP A 433 -5.30 19.19 7.74
N GLN A 434 -5.61 20.32 8.39
CA GLN A 434 -5.08 21.64 8.05
C GLN A 434 -3.59 21.86 8.40
N PHE A 435 -2.91 20.86 8.96
CA PHE A 435 -1.51 20.94 9.40
C PHE A 435 -0.63 20.01 8.56
N ASP A 436 0.69 20.22 8.59
CA ASP A 436 1.66 19.38 7.86
C ASP A 436 1.50 17.88 8.15
N HIS A 437 1.15 17.55 9.40
CA HIS A 437 0.73 16.21 9.80
C HIS A 437 -0.68 16.30 10.39
N PRO A 438 -1.65 15.54 9.88
CA PRO A 438 -3.00 15.55 10.43
C PRO A 438 -3.00 15.08 11.89
N VAL A 439 -3.90 15.65 12.68
CA VAL A 439 -4.05 15.33 14.11
C VAL A 439 -5.50 14.95 14.43
N GLN A 440 -5.67 14.15 15.48
CA GLN A 440 -6.95 13.86 16.08
C GLN A 440 -7.07 14.62 17.40
N VAL A 441 -8.13 15.41 17.53
CA VAL A 441 -8.40 16.29 18.65
C VAL A 441 -9.43 15.62 19.55
N ILE A 442 -9.07 15.44 20.83
CA ILE A 442 -9.93 14.89 21.85
C ILE A 442 -10.54 16.05 22.63
N ALA A 443 -11.87 16.19 22.58
CA ALA A 443 -12.58 17.24 23.31
C ALA A 443 -12.66 16.93 24.81
N ALA A 444 -12.63 17.97 25.64
CA ALA A 444 -12.85 17.88 27.09
C ALA A 444 -14.22 17.30 27.44
N ASP A 445 -15.22 17.64 26.64
CA ASP A 445 -16.60 17.16 26.78
C ASP A 445 -17.01 16.47 25.47
N PRO A 446 -16.77 15.16 25.31
CA PRO A 446 -17.06 14.45 24.06
C PRO A 446 -18.59 14.41 23.82
N GLU A 447 -19.02 14.90 22.65
CA GLU A 447 -20.41 14.84 22.21
C GLU A 447 -20.69 13.52 21.47
N ILE A 448 -21.84 12.89 21.76
CA ILE A 448 -22.29 11.67 21.09
C ILE A 448 -23.66 11.91 20.49
N MET A 449 -23.86 11.37 19.29
CA MET A 449 -25.17 11.39 18.63
C MET A 449 -25.96 10.15 19.07
N TRP A 450 -26.82 10.32 20.06
CA TRP A 450 -27.81 9.33 20.49
C TRP A 450 -29.18 9.64 19.91
N GLN A 451 -29.87 8.64 19.35
CA GLN A 451 -31.27 8.76 18.93
C GLN A 451 -32.12 7.62 19.46
N HIS A 452 -33.34 7.94 19.88
CA HIS A 452 -34.38 6.94 20.17
C HIS A 452 -35.54 7.15 19.20
N VAL A 453 -35.80 6.16 18.35
CA VAL A 453 -36.81 6.23 17.29
C VAL A 453 -37.86 5.16 17.52
N SER A 454 -39.14 5.53 17.48
CA SER A 454 -40.25 4.56 17.45
C SER A 454 -40.60 4.27 16.00
N LEU A 455 -40.60 2.99 15.63
CA LEU A 455 -40.91 2.52 14.27
C LEU A 455 -42.41 2.26 14.14
N ASP A 456 -42.97 2.59 12.98
CA ASP A 456 -44.40 2.38 12.72
C ASP A 456 -44.65 0.89 12.35
N ALA A 457 -45.49 0.21 13.15
CA ALA A 457 -45.52 -1.25 13.29
C ALA A 457 -46.67 -1.94 12.54
N ASP A 458 -47.15 -1.36 11.43
CA ASP A 458 -48.27 -1.95 10.67
C ASP A 458 -47.95 -3.34 10.06
N THR A 459 -46.67 -3.65 9.79
CA THR A 459 -46.17 -5.00 9.40
C THR A 459 -44.66 -5.16 9.70
N ASP A 460 -44.19 -6.38 10.01
CA ASP A 460 -42.74 -6.66 10.23
C ASP A 460 -41.87 -6.26 9.02
N ALA A 461 -42.35 -6.48 7.78
CA ALA A 461 -41.65 -6.05 6.56
C ALA A 461 -41.53 -4.52 6.41
N GLY A 462 -42.41 -3.76 7.07
CA GLY A 462 -42.35 -2.31 7.16
C GLY A 462 -41.29 -1.82 8.15
N VAL A 463 -41.09 -2.56 9.24
CA VAL A 463 -40.08 -2.30 10.27
C VAL A 463 -38.67 -2.48 9.70
N ASP A 464 -38.39 -3.60 9.03
CA ASP A 464 -37.07 -3.88 8.45
C ASP A 464 -36.66 -2.82 7.42
N LYS A 465 -37.60 -2.35 6.58
CA LYS A 465 -37.35 -1.24 5.63
C LYS A 465 -37.13 0.11 6.29
N GLN A 466 -37.68 0.34 7.47
CA GLN A 466 -37.43 1.56 8.24
C GLN A 466 -36.04 1.49 8.90
N VAL A 467 -35.70 0.34 9.50
CA VAL A 467 -34.37 0.06 10.05
C VAL A 467 -33.30 0.21 8.96
N GLU A 468 -33.50 -0.37 7.78
CA GLU A 468 -32.54 -0.25 6.67
C GLU A 468 -32.34 1.21 6.23
N ARG A 469 -33.42 2.01 6.18
CA ARG A 469 -33.33 3.44 5.89
C ARG A 469 -32.55 4.21 6.96
N LEU A 470 -32.78 3.91 8.24
CA LEU A 470 -32.00 4.49 9.35
C LEU A 470 -30.53 4.09 9.22
N CYS A 471 -30.26 2.81 8.98
CA CYS A 471 -28.92 2.28 8.79
C CYS A 471 -28.17 3.00 7.65
N VAL A 472 -28.81 3.22 6.49
CA VAL A 472 -28.22 3.98 5.37
C VAL A 472 -27.93 5.42 5.77
N ALA A 473 -28.89 6.12 6.39
CA ALA A 473 -28.71 7.51 6.79
C ALA A 473 -27.57 7.69 7.81
N GLU A 474 -27.46 6.77 8.76
CA GLU A 474 -26.41 6.80 9.79
C GLU A 474 -25.02 6.49 9.19
N ARG A 475 -24.90 5.61 8.19
CA ARG A 475 -23.62 5.35 7.48
C ARG A 475 -23.16 6.57 6.68
N ALA A 476 -24.06 7.21 5.95
CA ALA A 476 -23.76 8.45 5.25
C ALA A 476 -23.31 9.56 6.23
N ALA A 477 -23.94 9.65 7.40
CA ALA A 477 -23.62 10.68 8.39
C ALA A 477 -22.24 10.52 9.04
N VAL A 478 -21.71 9.29 9.18
CA VAL A 478 -20.37 9.08 9.76
C VAL A 478 -19.24 9.23 8.75
N CYS A 479 -19.55 9.31 7.45
CA CYS A 479 -18.55 9.52 6.41
C CYS A 479 -18.10 10.98 6.31
N ASP A 480 -18.91 11.95 6.76
CA ASP A 480 -18.49 13.35 6.93
C ASP A 480 -17.59 13.48 8.17
N LEU A 481 -16.28 13.43 7.94
CA LEU A 481 -15.26 13.56 8.99
C LEU A 481 -15.07 15.01 9.47
N SER A 482 -15.64 15.99 8.77
CA SER A 482 -15.41 17.42 9.02
C SER A 482 -16.43 18.04 10.00
N GLY A 483 -17.62 17.46 10.11
CA GLY A 483 -18.76 18.02 10.84
C GLY A 483 -19.11 17.33 12.17
N PRO A 484 -20.14 16.46 12.20
CA PRO A 484 -20.69 15.86 13.42
C PRO A 484 -19.82 14.74 14.01
N PRO A 485 -20.12 14.24 15.22
CA PRO A 485 -19.46 13.06 15.77
C PRO A 485 -19.62 11.85 14.83
N VAL A 486 -18.49 11.21 14.53
CA VAL A 486 -18.41 10.06 13.62
C VAL A 486 -18.56 8.72 14.35
N PHE A 487 -19.06 8.78 15.59
CA PHE A 487 -19.61 7.66 16.36
C PHE A 487 -21.06 7.99 16.75
N ARG A 488 -22.00 7.11 16.38
CA ARG A 488 -23.43 7.34 16.49
C ARG A 488 -24.13 6.08 16.98
N ALA A 489 -25.16 6.26 17.80
CA ALA A 489 -25.94 5.17 18.38
C ALA A 489 -27.44 5.46 18.27
N VAL A 490 -28.18 4.49 17.74
CA VAL A 490 -29.64 4.57 17.57
C VAL A 490 -30.30 3.39 18.27
N LEU A 491 -31.25 3.66 19.14
CA LEU A 491 -32.20 2.67 19.64
C LEU A 491 -33.51 2.82 18.87
N ALA A 492 -33.83 1.85 18.02
CA ALA A 492 -35.09 1.82 17.27
C ALA A 492 -36.06 0.82 17.90
N GLN A 493 -37.20 1.30 18.38
CA GLN A 493 -38.25 0.49 19.01
C GLN A 493 -39.23 -0.01 17.95
N ALA A 494 -39.29 -1.32 17.74
CA ALA A 494 -40.20 -1.96 16.79
C ALA A 494 -41.57 -2.29 17.41
N CYS A 495 -41.59 -2.67 18.69
CA CYS A 495 -42.78 -2.79 19.54
C CYS A 495 -42.36 -2.71 21.03
N ASP A 496 -43.30 -2.85 21.97
CA ASP A 496 -43.06 -2.63 23.41
C ASP A 496 -41.87 -3.45 23.97
N ASP A 497 -41.60 -4.64 23.43
CA ASP A 497 -40.57 -5.58 23.89
C ASP A 497 -39.49 -5.94 22.85
N ARG A 498 -39.48 -5.29 21.66
CA ARG A 498 -38.50 -5.55 20.59
C ARG A 498 -37.81 -4.27 20.14
N TYR A 499 -36.48 -4.28 20.19
CA TYR A 499 -35.63 -3.14 19.87
C TYR A 499 -34.54 -3.54 18.87
N ARG A 500 -34.08 -2.57 18.07
CA ARG A 500 -32.84 -2.64 17.29
C ARG A 500 -31.88 -1.60 17.85
N PHE A 501 -30.75 -2.06 18.38
CA PHE A 501 -29.68 -1.19 18.84
C PHE A 501 -28.60 -1.13 17.76
N ILE A 502 -28.51 0.01 17.09
CA ILE A 502 -27.64 0.24 15.94
C ILE A 502 -26.49 1.14 16.39
N ILE A 503 -25.26 0.64 16.28
CA ILE A 503 -24.03 1.41 16.48
C ILE A 503 -23.40 1.63 15.11
N THR A 504 -23.14 2.88 14.77
CA THR A 504 -22.48 3.25 13.50
C THR A 504 -21.28 4.13 13.80
N GLY A 505 -20.13 3.80 13.24
CA GLY A 505 -18.93 4.62 13.35
C GLY A 505 -18.08 4.54 12.10
N HIS A 506 -17.22 5.55 11.88
CA HIS A 506 -16.21 5.44 10.84
C HIS A 506 -15.02 4.59 11.35
N HIS A 507 -14.48 3.72 10.50
CA HIS A 507 -13.37 2.83 10.83
C HIS A 507 -12.09 3.58 11.28
N ILE A 508 -12.03 4.91 11.10
CA ILE A 508 -10.91 5.74 11.57
C ILE A 508 -10.83 5.78 13.10
N LEU A 509 -11.94 5.55 13.80
CA LEU A 509 -12.02 5.59 15.27
C LEU A 509 -11.51 4.29 15.91
N MET A 510 -11.91 3.15 15.36
CA MET A 510 -11.66 1.85 15.98
C MET A 510 -11.62 0.70 14.98
N ASP A 511 -10.95 -0.39 15.39
CA ASP A 511 -10.87 -1.64 14.64
C ASP A 511 -11.93 -2.68 15.06
N GLY A 512 -12.04 -3.75 14.27
CA GLY A 512 -12.91 -4.89 14.58
C GLY A 512 -12.61 -5.57 15.92
N TRP A 513 -11.38 -5.44 16.46
CA TRP A 513 -11.03 -5.93 17.79
C TRP A 513 -11.61 -5.06 18.92
N SER A 514 -11.66 -3.75 18.71
CA SER A 514 -12.19 -2.78 19.69
C SER A 514 -13.71 -2.84 19.82
N MET A 515 -14.43 -3.19 18.74
CA MET A 515 -15.91 -3.23 18.73
C MET A 515 -16.52 -4.17 19.78
N PRO A 516 -16.10 -5.44 19.93
CA PRO A 516 -16.57 -6.31 21.00
C PRO A 516 -16.30 -5.76 22.41
N ILE A 517 -15.15 -5.12 22.63
CA ILE A 517 -14.77 -4.55 23.94
C ILE A 517 -15.74 -3.42 24.30
N VAL A 518 -15.97 -2.48 23.38
CA VAL A 518 -16.91 -1.37 23.56
C VAL A 518 -18.31 -1.90 23.87
N LEU A 519 -18.77 -2.91 23.14
CA LEU A 519 -20.10 -3.47 23.33
C LEU A 519 -20.25 -4.20 24.68
N GLN A 520 -19.25 -4.97 25.09
CA GLN A 520 -19.22 -5.62 26.41
C GLN A 520 -19.23 -4.58 27.53
N GLU A 521 -18.45 -3.50 27.41
CA GLU A 521 -18.43 -2.43 28.41
C GLU A 521 -19.77 -1.68 28.47
N ILE A 522 -20.44 -1.43 27.33
CA ILE A 522 -21.78 -0.80 27.30
C ILE A 522 -22.77 -1.65 28.10
N PHE A 523 -22.83 -2.96 27.86
CA PHE A 523 -23.73 -3.83 28.61
C PHE A 523 -23.35 -3.95 30.09
N ALA A 524 -22.06 -4.04 30.42
CA ALA A 524 -21.59 -4.10 31.80
C ALA A 524 -22.01 -2.84 32.59
N VAL A 525 -21.80 -1.65 32.01
CA VAL A 525 -22.25 -0.37 32.61
C VAL A 525 -23.77 -0.31 32.68
N TYR A 526 -24.47 -0.72 31.61
CA TYR A 526 -25.92 -0.82 31.62
C TYR A 526 -26.37 -1.65 32.83
N PHE A 527 -25.80 -2.83 33.11
CA PHE A 527 -26.17 -3.64 34.28
C PHE A 527 -25.59 -3.18 35.63
N GLY A 528 -24.88 -2.04 35.68
CA GLY A 528 -24.33 -1.46 36.92
C GLY A 528 -23.08 -2.17 37.44
N GLN A 529 -22.34 -2.86 36.57
CA GLN A 529 -21.07 -3.50 36.91
C GLN A 529 -19.93 -2.47 36.94
N SER A 530 -18.94 -2.68 37.81
CA SER A 530 -17.76 -1.83 37.91
C SER A 530 -16.70 -2.27 36.90
N LEU A 531 -16.16 -1.33 36.13
CA LEU A 531 -15.09 -1.58 35.16
C LEU A 531 -13.70 -1.26 35.75
N PRO A 532 -12.64 -2.00 35.39
CA PRO A 532 -11.27 -1.64 35.76
C PRO A 532 -10.84 -0.31 35.11
N PRO A 533 -9.75 0.37 35.51
CA PRO A 533 -9.27 1.56 34.81
C PRO A 533 -8.95 1.26 33.33
N PRO A 534 -9.31 2.15 32.36
CA PRO A 534 -9.04 1.91 30.95
C PRO A 534 -7.55 2.09 30.62
N VAL A 535 -7.05 1.33 29.66
CA VAL A 535 -5.71 1.54 29.10
C VAL A 535 -5.82 2.60 28.01
N SER A 536 -5.10 3.72 28.17
CA SER A 536 -5.20 4.87 27.26
C SER A 536 -4.64 4.58 25.86
N TYR A 537 -5.39 4.95 24.82
CA TYR A 537 -4.95 4.92 23.42
C TYR A 537 -3.69 5.75 23.16
N ARG A 538 -3.45 6.83 23.92
CA ARG A 538 -2.21 7.62 23.88
C ARG A 538 -0.96 6.77 24.07
N ARG A 539 -1.03 5.73 24.90
CA ARG A 539 0.13 4.84 25.13
C ARG A 539 0.53 4.09 23.87
N PHE A 540 -0.44 3.65 23.07
CA PHE A 540 -0.17 3.02 21.77
C PHE A 540 0.42 4.02 20.78
N VAL A 541 -0.15 5.22 20.67
CA VAL A 541 0.36 6.26 19.77
C VAL A 541 1.78 6.72 20.15
N ALA A 542 2.08 6.80 21.45
CA ALA A 542 3.42 7.08 21.95
C ALA A 542 4.40 5.94 21.62
N TRP A 543 4.03 4.68 21.90
CA TRP A 543 4.82 3.50 21.52
C TRP A 543 5.12 3.47 20.02
N LEU A 544 4.12 3.79 19.19
CA LEU A 544 4.26 3.81 17.74
C LEU A 544 5.27 4.86 17.26
N ALA A 545 5.32 6.02 17.91
CA ALA A 545 6.25 7.09 17.58
C ALA A 545 7.71 6.81 18.00
N GLU A 546 7.92 5.84 18.89
CA GLU A 546 9.25 5.40 19.34
C GLU A 546 9.86 4.32 18.43
N GLN A 547 9.10 3.80 17.46
CA GLN A 547 9.57 2.72 16.58
C GLN A 547 10.62 3.18 15.56
N ASP A 548 11.54 2.28 15.21
CA ASP A 548 12.60 2.55 14.23
C ASP A 548 12.07 2.36 12.79
N HIS A 549 11.63 3.48 12.20
CA HIS A 549 11.11 3.51 10.84
C HIS A 549 12.16 3.16 9.77
N ASP A 550 13.43 3.54 9.97
CA ASP A 550 14.49 3.29 9.00
C ASP A 550 14.83 1.79 8.95
N ALA A 551 14.89 1.14 10.12
CA ALA A 551 15.05 -0.30 10.21
C ALA A 551 13.87 -1.05 9.58
N ALA A 552 12.63 -0.63 9.87
CA ALA A 552 11.43 -1.21 9.25
C ALA A 552 11.46 -1.07 7.73
N GLN A 553 11.81 0.10 7.21
CA GLN A 553 11.91 0.33 5.76
C GLN A 553 12.98 -0.55 5.11
N ALA A 554 14.11 -0.76 5.77
CA ALA A 554 15.18 -1.64 5.27
C ALA A 554 14.72 -3.10 5.16
N VAL A 555 13.97 -3.59 6.14
CA VAL A 555 13.41 -4.95 6.13
C VAL A 555 12.37 -5.11 5.02
N TRP A 556 11.41 -4.19 4.90
CA TRP A 556 10.41 -4.23 3.83
C TRP A 556 11.04 -4.19 2.44
N ARG A 557 12.09 -3.36 2.24
CA ARG A 557 12.86 -3.32 0.99
C ARG A 557 13.54 -4.65 0.68
N LYS A 558 14.03 -5.37 1.70
CA LYS A 558 14.63 -6.70 1.55
C LYS A 558 13.58 -7.75 1.15
N VAL A 559 12.43 -7.76 1.82
CA VAL A 559 11.33 -8.72 1.56
C VAL A 559 10.74 -8.54 0.15
N LEU A 560 10.60 -7.30 -0.30
CA LEU A 560 10.04 -6.96 -1.61
C LEU A 560 11.09 -6.87 -2.73
N ASN A 561 12.35 -7.23 -2.45
CA ASN A 561 13.42 -7.18 -3.44
C ASN A 561 13.13 -8.11 -4.63
N GLY A 562 13.23 -7.57 -5.85
CA GLY A 562 12.95 -8.30 -7.09
C GLY A 562 11.45 -8.44 -7.43
N PHE A 563 10.55 -7.77 -6.72
CA PHE A 563 9.14 -7.66 -7.12
C PHE A 563 9.02 -6.65 -8.27
N GLU A 564 8.76 -7.12 -9.49
CA GLU A 564 8.86 -6.31 -10.71
C GLU A 564 7.54 -5.65 -11.14
N ALA A 565 6.39 -6.27 -10.85
CA ALA A 565 5.09 -5.81 -11.34
C ALA A 565 4.01 -5.97 -10.26
N PRO A 566 3.10 -4.99 -10.13
CA PRO A 566 2.03 -5.08 -9.16
C PRO A 566 1.01 -6.18 -9.51
N THR A 567 0.40 -6.72 -8.48
CA THR A 567 -0.65 -7.73 -8.61
C THR A 567 -2.00 -7.04 -8.61
N LEU A 568 -2.50 -6.76 -9.81
CA LEU A 568 -3.77 -6.05 -10.02
C LEU A 568 -4.78 -6.99 -10.67
N VAL A 569 -5.91 -7.21 -10.00
CA VAL A 569 -7.04 -8.03 -10.49
C VAL A 569 -8.13 -7.16 -11.12
N GLY A 570 -8.23 -5.90 -10.68
CA GLY A 570 -9.13 -4.89 -11.22
C GLY A 570 -8.76 -4.41 -12.62
N SER A 571 -9.69 -3.72 -13.28
CA SER A 571 -9.47 -3.19 -14.63
C SER A 571 -8.53 -1.99 -14.62
N ALA A 572 -7.40 -2.07 -15.34
CA ALA A 572 -6.42 -1.00 -15.40
C ALA A 572 -7.04 0.36 -15.81
N GLY A 573 -6.71 1.43 -15.08
CA GLY A 573 -7.09 2.81 -15.42
C GLY A 573 -8.42 3.31 -14.85
N ARG A 574 -9.12 2.53 -14.01
CA ARG A 574 -10.32 3.01 -13.30
C ARG A 574 -9.98 3.40 -11.85
N THR A 575 -10.11 4.68 -11.56
CA THR A 575 -9.91 5.26 -10.22
C THR A 575 -11.21 5.47 -9.45
N ALA A 576 -12.37 5.34 -10.10
CA ALA A 576 -13.68 5.46 -9.45
C ALA A 576 -14.12 4.11 -8.87
N LEU A 577 -14.43 4.09 -7.58
CA LEU A 577 -15.02 2.97 -6.86
C LEU A 577 -16.49 2.78 -7.32
N GLY A 578 -16.88 1.55 -7.65
CA GLY A 578 -18.26 1.21 -8.02
C GLY A 578 -19.09 0.62 -6.87
N PRO A 579 -20.40 0.34 -7.09
CA PRO A 579 -21.25 -0.29 -6.10
C PRO A 579 -20.70 -1.65 -5.67
N ARG A 580 -20.82 -1.95 -4.38
CA ARG A 580 -20.30 -3.18 -3.76
C ARG A 580 -21.36 -4.25 -3.63
N ALA A 581 -20.96 -5.49 -3.86
CA ALA A 581 -21.74 -6.69 -3.56
C ALA A 581 -20.90 -7.68 -2.74
N VAL A 582 -21.59 -8.64 -2.13
CA VAL A 582 -21.01 -9.62 -1.23
C VAL A 582 -21.50 -11.00 -1.61
N GLU A 583 -20.58 -11.94 -1.77
CA GLU A 583 -20.86 -13.36 -1.87
C GLU A 583 -20.31 -14.07 -0.63
N THR A 584 -21.03 -15.06 -0.11
CA THR A 584 -20.62 -15.82 1.07
C THR A 584 -20.46 -17.30 0.75
N MET A 585 -19.52 -17.95 1.41
CA MET A 585 -19.36 -19.40 1.36
C MET A 585 -19.00 -19.96 2.74
N GLN A 586 -19.55 -21.13 3.04
CA GLN A 586 -19.14 -21.93 4.19
C GLN A 586 -18.17 -23.02 3.77
N VAL A 587 -17.06 -23.12 4.51
CA VAL A 587 -16.12 -24.23 4.41
C VAL A 587 -16.64 -25.37 5.28
N SER A 588 -16.60 -26.59 4.74
CA SER A 588 -17.05 -27.77 5.49
C SER A 588 -16.26 -27.92 6.81
N ALA A 589 -16.88 -28.56 7.82
CA ALA A 589 -16.20 -28.82 9.08
C ALA A 589 -14.98 -29.74 8.90
N GLU A 590 -15.05 -30.67 7.94
CA GLU A 590 -13.96 -31.57 7.58
C GLU A 590 -12.77 -30.80 6.99
N THR A 591 -13.01 -29.95 5.98
CA THR A 591 -11.98 -29.10 5.38
C THR A 591 -11.40 -28.12 6.42
N THR A 592 -12.23 -27.53 7.28
CA THR A 592 -11.80 -26.63 8.38
C THR A 592 -10.85 -27.33 9.35
N GLN A 593 -11.18 -28.58 9.73
CA GLN A 593 -10.33 -29.41 10.59
C GLN A 593 -9.02 -29.81 9.87
N ALA A 594 -9.08 -30.10 8.57
CA ALA A 594 -7.91 -30.42 7.76
C ALA A 594 -6.95 -29.23 7.65
N ILE A 595 -7.48 -28.01 7.41
CA ILE A 595 -6.70 -26.75 7.42
C ILE A 595 -6.04 -26.54 8.78
N THR A 596 -6.79 -26.71 9.87
CA THR A 596 -6.28 -26.58 11.23
C THR A 596 -5.17 -27.59 11.53
N THR A 597 -5.31 -28.81 11.03
CA THR A 597 -4.31 -29.87 11.19
C THR A 597 -3.06 -29.56 10.38
N LEU A 598 -3.19 -29.10 9.14
CA LEU A 598 -2.08 -28.69 8.28
C LEU A 598 -1.28 -27.55 8.91
N ALA A 599 -1.96 -26.50 9.40
CA ALA A 599 -1.34 -25.38 10.09
C ALA A 599 -0.51 -25.87 11.29
N ARG A 600 -1.06 -26.77 12.12
CA ARG A 600 -0.34 -27.38 13.25
C ARG A 600 0.87 -28.21 12.81
N CYS A 601 0.72 -29.03 11.77
CA CYS A 601 1.79 -29.90 11.26
C CYS A 601 2.97 -29.11 10.66
N ARG A 602 2.71 -27.91 10.12
CA ARG A 602 3.72 -27.02 9.54
C ARG A 602 4.17 -25.90 10.47
N HIS A 603 3.70 -25.88 11.72
CA HIS A 603 3.98 -24.83 12.68
C HIS A 603 3.61 -23.42 12.16
N THR A 604 2.53 -23.32 11.39
CA THR A 604 1.98 -22.06 10.86
C THR A 604 0.61 -21.75 11.47
N THR A 605 0.00 -20.65 11.06
CA THR A 605 -1.38 -20.30 11.44
C THR A 605 -2.40 -20.77 10.39
N VAL A 606 -3.68 -20.87 10.79
CA VAL A 606 -4.80 -21.09 9.84
C VAL A 606 -4.85 -19.97 8.80
N SER A 607 -4.62 -18.72 9.22
CA SER A 607 -4.53 -17.56 8.32
C SER A 607 -3.46 -17.76 7.24
N THR A 608 -2.27 -18.25 7.60
CA THR A 608 -1.18 -18.53 6.64
C THR A 608 -1.58 -19.56 5.58
N VAL A 609 -2.33 -20.61 5.97
CA VAL A 609 -2.81 -21.63 5.02
C VAL A 609 -3.83 -21.05 4.04
N LEU A 610 -4.75 -20.23 4.54
CA LEU A 610 -5.75 -19.55 3.71
C LEU A 610 -5.10 -18.51 2.78
N GLN A 611 -4.10 -17.77 3.28
CA GLN A 611 -3.28 -16.84 2.49
C GLN A 611 -2.53 -17.56 1.36
N ALA A 612 -1.99 -18.76 1.62
CA ALA A 612 -1.36 -19.58 0.57
C ALA A 612 -2.36 -20.01 -0.51
N ALA A 613 -3.58 -20.39 -0.12
CA ALA A 613 -4.64 -20.68 -1.07
C ALA A 613 -5.02 -19.42 -1.89
N TRP A 614 -5.10 -18.27 -1.23
CA TRP A 614 -5.42 -17.00 -1.90
C TRP A 614 -4.32 -16.56 -2.88
N ALA A 615 -3.06 -16.69 -2.49
CA ALA A 615 -1.92 -16.44 -3.39
C ALA A 615 -2.01 -17.26 -4.68
N GLN A 616 -2.37 -18.55 -4.58
CA GLN A 616 -2.53 -19.39 -5.77
C GLN A 616 -3.70 -18.98 -6.65
N ILE A 617 -4.81 -18.54 -6.07
CA ILE A 617 -5.91 -17.96 -6.82
C ILE A 617 -5.46 -16.69 -7.56
N LEU A 618 -4.72 -15.79 -6.89
CA LEU A 618 -4.19 -14.58 -7.52
C LEU A 618 -3.22 -14.90 -8.66
N MET A 619 -2.35 -15.91 -8.51
CA MET A 619 -1.50 -16.39 -9.61
C MET A 619 -2.34 -16.87 -10.80
N GLY A 620 -3.44 -17.58 -10.52
CA GLY A 620 -4.39 -18.02 -11.53
C GLY A 620 -5.16 -16.88 -12.21
N LEU A 621 -5.49 -15.80 -11.48
CA LEU A 621 -6.23 -14.66 -12.00
C LEU A 621 -5.36 -13.67 -12.79
N THR A 622 -4.09 -13.53 -12.40
CA THR A 622 -3.16 -12.56 -13.00
C THR A 622 -2.22 -13.20 -14.02
N GLY A 623 -2.06 -14.52 -13.99
CA GLY A 623 -1.04 -15.25 -14.76
C GLY A 623 0.39 -15.03 -14.24
N GLN A 624 0.56 -14.31 -13.12
CA GLN A 624 1.86 -14.02 -12.51
C GLN A 624 2.27 -15.15 -11.56
N ARG A 625 3.59 -15.32 -11.37
CA ARG A 625 4.19 -16.29 -10.44
C ARG A 625 4.71 -15.67 -9.15
N ASP A 626 4.87 -14.35 -9.17
CA ASP A 626 5.28 -13.52 -8.04
C ASP A 626 4.11 -12.55 -7.81
N VAL A 627 3.35 -12.80 -6.75
CA VAL A 627 2.13 -12.05 -6.46
C VAL A 627 2.20 -11.43 -5.08
N ALA A 628 1.56 -10.27 -4.93
CA ALA A 628 1.37 -9.58 -3.66
C ALA A 628 -0.12 -9.31 -3.39
N PHE A 629 -0.52 -9.32 -2.14
CA PHE A 629 -1.84 -8.87 -1.69
C PHE A 629 -1.74 -8.25 -0.29
N GLY A 630 -2.71 -7.43 0.08
CA GLY A 630 -2.76 -6.84 1.42
C GLY A 630 -3.29 -7.84 2.44
N THR A 631 -2.75 -7.79 3.65
CA THR A 631 -3.38 -8.42 4.81
C THR A 631 -3.47 -7.45 5.98
N VAL A 632 -4.49 -7.64 6.81
CA VAL A 632 -4.73 -6.85 8.02
C VAL A 632 -4.10 -7.54 9.21
N VAL A 633 -3.22 -6.83 9.91
CA VAL A 633 -2.57 -7.28 11.15
C VAL A 633 -3.19 -6.57 12.35
N SER A 634 -3.15 -7.20 13.55
CA SER A 634 -3.82 -6.66 14.75
C SER A 634 -3.25 -5.34 15.26
N GLY A 635 -1.95 -5.10 15.02
CA GLY A 635 -1.22 -3.94 15.53
C GLY A 635 -1.20 -3.82 17.06
N ARG A 636 -1.38 -4.93 17.78
CA ARG A 636 -1.34 -5.01 19.24
C ARG A 636 -0.05 -5.71 19.68
N PRO A 637 1.03 -4.96 19.94
CA PRO A 637 2.35 -5.54 20.14
C PRO A 637 2.52 -6.06 21.58
N THR A 638 3.33 -7.10 21.76
CA THR A 638 3.48 -7.81 23.05
C THR A 638 4.30 -7.04 24.08
N ASP A 639 5.12 -6.10 23.62
CA ASP A 639 5.96 -5.21 24.44
C ASP A 639 5.20 -4.00 25.00
N LEU A 640 3.93 -3.82 24.61
CA LEU A 640 3.01 -2.82 25.19
C LEU A 640 2.04 -3.50 26.19
N PRO A 641 2.27 -3.37 27.51
CA PRO A 641 1.42 -4.01 28.51
C PRO A 641 -0.03 -3.52 28.44
N GLY A 642 -0.96 -4.45 28.27
CA GLY A 642 -2.39 -4.16 28.16
C GLY A 642 -2.86 -3.78 26.75
N ALA A 643 -2.03 -3.96 25.71
CA ALA A 643 -2.40 -3.65 24.32
C ALA A 643 -3.72 -4.30 23.85
N GLU A 644 -4.05 -5.49 24.35
CA GLU A 644 -5.28 -6.22 24.01
C GLU A 644 -6.57 -5.53 24.51
N GLN A 645 -6.45 -4.62 25.49
CA GLN A 645 -7.56 -3.91 26.12
C GLN A 645 -7.71 -2.46 25.60
N ILE A 646 -6.78 -2.00 24.77
CA ILE A 646 -6.83 -0.64 24.21
C ILE A 646 -7.94 -0.55 23.17
N VAL A 647 -8.79 0.46 23.27
CA VAL A 647 -9.86 0.75 22.31
C VAL A 647 -9.38 1.85 21.35
N GLY A 648 -9.33 1.57 20.05
CA GLY A 648 -8.87 2.51 19.02
C GLY A 648 -8.47 1.82 17.71
N LEU A 649 -8.07 2.57 16.68
CA LEU A 649 -7.61 1.99 15.42
C LEU A 649 -6.15 1.55 15.51
N MET A 650 -5.93 0.27 15.84
CA MET A 650 -4.58 -0.29 16.01
C MET A 650 -4.15 -1.15 14.83
N ILE A 651 -5.10 -1.76 14.11
CA ILE A 651 -4.79 -2.58 12.94
C ILE A 651 -3.97 -1.80 11.89
N ASN A 652 -3.19 -2.54 11.11
CA ASN A 652 -2.48 -1.99 9.95
C ASN A 652 -2.63 -2.92 8.74
N THR A 653 -2.45 -2.38 7.54
CA THR A 653 -2.44 -3.18 6.30
C THR A 653 -1.01 -3.33 5.80
N VAL A 654 -0.55 -4.56 5.60
CA VAL A 654 0.81 -4.87 5.14
C VAL A 654 0.77 -5.82 3.93
N PRO A 655 1.74 -5.74 3.00
CA PRO A 655 1.79 -6.67 1.87
C PRO A 655 2.24 -8.06 2.31
N VAL A 656 1.63 -9.08 1.72
CA VAL A 656 2.10 -10.46 1.71
C VAL A 656 2.53 -10.78 0.29
N ARG A 657 3.77 -11.21 0.11
CA ARG A 657 4.34 -11.62 -1.18
C ARG A 657 4.51 -13.13 -1.22
N ALA A 658 4.11 -13.75 -2.33
CA ALA A 658 4.26 -15.17 -2.60
C ALA A 658 4.93 -15.38 -3.95
N THR A 659 5.98 -16.21 -3.99
CA THR A 659 6.71 -16.50 -5.23
C THR A 659 6.78 -18.00 -5.48
N VAL A 660 6.43 -18.43 -6.69
CA VAL A 660 6.35 -19.86 -7.05
C VAL A 660 7.16 -20.16 -8.31
N ASP A 661 7.97 -21.22 -8.24
CA ASP A 661 8.63 -21.83 -9.39
C ASP A 661 8.00 -23.19 -9.75
N ALA A 662 8.61 -23.93 -10.68
CA ALA A 662 8.07 -25.21 -11.15
C ALA A 662 8.17 -26.37 -10.13
N ASP A 663 9.07 -26.26 -9.16
CA ASP A 663 9.34 -27.31 -8.18
C ASP A 663 8.73 -27.00 -6.80
N THR A 664 8.31 -25.76 -6.57
CA THR A 664 7.69 -25.28 -5.33
C THR A 664 6.47 -26.14 -4.96
N THR A 665 6.46 -26.67 -3.73
CA THR A 665 5.34 -27.42 -3.16
C THR A 665 4.43 -26.55 -2.30
N VAL A 666 3.27 -27.09 -1.91
CA VAL A 666 2.39 -26.45 -0.93
C VAL A 666 3.13 -26.15 0.38
N ALA A 667 3.94 -27.11 0.87
CA ALA A 667 4.73 -26.93 2.07
C ALA A 667 5.76 -25.80 1.93
N ASP A 668 6.47 -25.71 0.80
CA ASP A 668 7.47 -24.67 0.57
C ASP A 668 6.83 -23.26 0.59
N LEU A 669 5.63 -23.12 0.02
CA LEU A 669 4.88 -21.85 0.05
C LEU A 669 4.45 -21.47 1.47
N LEU A 670 3.99 -22.42 2.29
CA LEU A 670 3.65 -22.16 3.69
C LEU A 670 4.87 -21.72 4.50
N ASP A 671 6.01 -22.40 4.30
CA ASP A 671 7.27 -22.07 4.94
C ASP A 671 7.77 -20.68 4.51
N GLN A 672 7.64 -20.32 3.22
CA GLN A 672 7.95 -18.99 2.70
C GLN A 672 7.12 -17.90 3.38
N LEU A 673 5.79 -18.08 3.44
CA LEU A 673 4.87 -17.10 4.02
C LEU A 673 5.12 -16.95 5.52
N GLN A 674 5.33 -18.06 6.25
CA GLN A 674 5.62 -18.03 7.67
C GLN A 674 6.97 -17.37 7.97
N SER A 675 8.02 -17.67 7.19
CA SER A 675 9.33 -17.01 7.35
C SER A 675 9.22 -15.51 7.11
N THR A 676 8.50 -15.10 6.07
CA THR A 676 8.30 -13.67 5.76
C THR A 676 7.51 -12.96 6.85
N HIS A 677 6.47 -13.62 7.41
CA HIS A 677 5.73 -13.08 8.55
C HIS A 677 6.63 -12.89 9.77
N ASN A 678 7.48 -13.87 10.10
CA ASN A 678 8.41 -13.77 11.22
C ASN A 678 9.45 -12.66 11.02
N ASP A 679 9.99 -12.52 9.81
CA ASP A 679 10.98 -11.49 9.47
C ASP A 679 10.39 -10.07 9.53
N THR A 680 9.07 -9.92 9.38
CA THR A 680 8.40 -8.61 9.32
C THR A 680 7.63 -8.25 10.57
N LEU A 681 7.42 -9.17 11.53
CA LEU A 681 6.54 -9.00 12.69
C LEU A 681 6.80 -7.68 13.45
N ASP A 682 8.05 -7.43 13.81
CA ASP A 682 8.46 -6.23 14.56
C ASP A 682 8.41 -4.93 13.72
N HIS A 683 8.17 -5.05 12.41
CA HIS A 683 8.19 -3.98 11.43
C HIS A 683 6.83 -3.74 10.75
N GLN A 684 5.78 -4.44 11.20
CA GLN A 684 4.41 -4.31 10.70
C GLN A 684 3.73 -2.99 11.11
N HIS A 685 4.40 -2.16 11.93
CA HIS A 685 3.94 -0.82 12.30
C HIS A 685 4.11 0.23 11.18
N LEU A 686 4.92 -0.06 10.15
CA LEU A 686 5.21 0.87 9.06
C LEU A 686 3.98 1.13 8.17
N ALA A 687 3.81 2.36 7.69
CA ALA A 687 2.72 2.73 6.79
C ALA A 687 2.80 1.99 5.44
N LEU A 688 1.66 1.51 4.92
CA LEU A 688 1.61 0.86 3.60
C LEU A 688 2.17 1.76 2.48
N ALA A 689 1.92 3.07 2.53
CA ALA A 689 2.45 4.03 1.57
C ALA A 689 3.99 4.12 1.60
N ASP A 690 4.60 3.95 2.78
CA ASP A 690 6.05 3.92 2.92
C ASP A 690 6.62 2.57 2.45
N ILE A 691 5.88 1.47 2.61
CA ILE A 691 6.23 0.15 2.07
C ILE A 691 6.19 0.17 0.53
N HIS A 692 5.16 0.77 -0.08
CA HIS A 692 5.08 1.01 -1.53
C HIS A 692 6.33 1.75 -2.03
N ARG A 693 6.65 2.88 -1.38
CA ARG A 693 7.84 3.69 -1.71
C ARG A 693 9.14 2.92 -1.52
N ALA A 694 9.26 2.11 -0.46
CA ALA A 694 10.44 1.30 -0.19
C ALA A 694 10.67 0.23 -1.27
N ALA A 695 9.59 -0.30 -1.86
CA ALA A 695 9.61 -1.27 -2.95
C ALA A 695 9.78 -0.64 -4.34
N GLY A 696 9.61 0.69 -4.47
CA GLY A 696 9.72 1.40 -5.75
C GLY A 696 8.48 1.31 -6.63
N HIS A 697 7.30 1.05 -6.04
CA HIS A 697 6.01 0.95 -6.73
C HIS A 697 5.03 1.99 -6.21
N ASP A 698 4.13 2.49 -7.06
CA ASP A 698 3.04 3.38 -6.62
C ASP A 698 1.95 2.59 -5.86
N GLN A 699 1.72 1.35 -6.29
CA GLN A 699 0.77 0.41 -5.70
C GLN A 699 1.36 -1.00 -5.85
N LEU A 700 1.35 -1.81 -4.78
CA LEU A 700 1.82 -3.20 -4.85
C LEU A 700 0.71 -4.18 -5.26
N PHE A 701 -0.51 -3.93 -4.80
CA PHE A 701 -1.66 -4.81 -4.95
C PHE A 701 -2.98 -4.04 -4.91
N ASP A 702 -4.07 -4.66 -5.39
CA ASP A 702 -5.44 -4.13 -5.30
C ASP A 702 -6.42 -5.10 -4.61
N THR A 703 -5.93 -6.17 -3.99
CA THR A 703 -6.77 -7.12 -3.24
C THR A 703 -6.37 -7.19 -1.77
N LEU A 704 -7.35 -7.44 -0.91
CA LEU A 704 -7.18 -7.54 0.54
C LEU A 704 -7.64 -8.90 1.06
N PHE A 705 -6.85 -9.50 1.95
CA PHE A 705 -7.17 -10.71 2.68
C PHE A 705 -7.23 -10.43 4.18
N VAL A 706 -8.40 -10.63 4.79
CA VAL A 706 -8.69 -10.36 6.19
C VAL A 706 -9.04 -11.65 6.91
N TYR A 707 -8.39 -11.91 8.04
CA TYR A 707 -8.74 -13.00 8.94
C TYR A 707 -9.26 -12.41 10.26
N GLU A 708 -10.56 -12.53 10.52
CA GLU A 708 -11.26 -11.88 11.62
C GLU A 708 -11.03 -12.62 12.94
N ASN A 709 -9.85 -12.43 13.54
CA ASN A 709 -9.43 -13.08 14.77
C ASN A 709 -10.08 -12.54 16.05
N TYR A 710 -11.12 -11.70 15.96
CA TYR A 710 -11.71 -11.03 17.11
C TYR A 710 -12.95 -11.78 17.66
N PRO A 711 -13.17 -11.75 18.99
CA PRO A 711 -14.21 -12.54 19.65
C PRO A 711 -15.58 -11.85 19.58
N LEU A 712 -16.28 -11.94 18.44
CA LEU A 712 -17.74 -11.78 18.41
C LEU A 712 -18.39 -13.13 18.66
N ASP A 713 -18.22 -13.66 19.87
CA ASP A 713 -18.95 -14.85 20.31
C ASP A 713 -20.40 -14.44 20.67
N PRO A 714 -21.42 -14.89 19.91
CA PRO A 714 -22.82 -14.58 20.21
C PRO A 714 -23.24 -15.06 21.60
N ASP A 715 -22.63 -16.14 22.10
CA ASP A 715 -22.91 -16.67 23.44
C ASP A 715 -22.32 -15.74 24.52
N ALA A 716 -21.11 -15.22 24.31
CA ALA A 716 -20.50 -14.24 25.20
C ALA A 716 -21.27 -12.91 25.23
N LEU A 717 -21.77 -12.46 24.07
CA LEU A 717 -22.63 -11.28 23.95
C LEU A 717 -23.97 -11.47 24.64
N THR A 718 -24.59 -12.65 24.48
CA THR A 718 -25.82 -13.00 25.18
C THR A 718 -25.60 -13.06 26.70
N ALA A 719 -24.45 -13.59 27.15
CA ALA A 719 -24.08 -13.60 28.55
C ALA A 719 -23.86 -12.17 29.11
N ALA A 720 -23.21 -11.29 28.35
CA ALA A 720 -22.99 -9.89 28.73
C ALA A 720 -24.30 -9.09 28.77
N ALA A 721 -25.24 -9.39 27.88
CA ALA A 721 -26.56 -8.77 27.80
C ALA A 721 -27.50 -9.16 28.96
N GLY A 722 -27.10 -10.09 29.85
CA GLY A 722 -27.79 -10.35 31.12
C GLY A 722 -29.28 -10.70 30.97
N GLU A 723 -30.15 -9.85 31.50
CA GLU A 723 -31.62 -10.02 31.42
C GLU A 723 -32.20 -9.65 30.04
N LEU A 724 -31.43 -8.93 29.20
CA LEU A 724 -31.81 -8.62 27.83
C LEU A 724 -31.43 -9.80 26.92
N ARG A 725 -32.37 -10.22 26.05
CA ARG A 725 -32.11 -11.30 25.11
C ARG A 725 -31.68 -10.73 23.77
N VAL A 726 -30.42 -10.95 23.41
CA VAL A 726 -29.94 -10.71 22.03
C VAL A 726 -30.57 -11.78 21.12
N THR A 727 -31.33 -11.35 20.11
CA THR A 727 -32.08 -12.24 19.20
C THR A 727 -31.49 -12.31 17.80
N GLY A 728 -30.54 -11.44 17.49
CA GLY A 728 -29.80 -11.43 16.23
C GLY A 728 -28.80 -10.27 16.21
N PHE A 729 -27.81 -10.38 15.35
CA PHE A 729 -26.87 -9.31 15.07
C PHE A 729 -26.48 -9.33 13.59
N SER A 730 -26.18 -8.18 13.02
CA SER A 730 -25.67 -8.07 11.64
C SER A 730 -24.67 -6.92 11.55
N GLY A 731 -23.54 -7.18 10.91
CA GLY A 731 -22.49 -6.19 10.67
C GLY A 731 -22.42 -5.79 9.18
N ARG A 732 -22.02 -4.55 8.92
CA ARG A 732 -21.68 -4.05 7.59
C ARG A 732 -20.43 -3.17 7.67
N GLU A 733 -19.46 -3.49 6.84
CA GLU A 733 -18.22 -2.76 6.66
C GLU A 733 -17.80 -2.89 5.20
N TYR A 734 -17.34 -1.80 4.57
CA TYR A 734 -16.79 -1.82 3.22
C TYR A 734 -15.47 -1.04 3.15
N ASN A 735 -14.49 -1.61 2.45
CA ASN A 735 -13.22 -0.96 2.15
C ASN A 735 -13.15 -0.51 0.67
N HIS A 736 -12.00 0.03 0.24
CA HIS A 736 -11.77 0.54 -1.11
C HIS A 736 -11.19 -0.48 -2.11
N TYR A 737 -10.81 -1.68 -1.67
CA TYR A 737 -10.13 -2.65 -2.54
C TYR A 737 -11.11 -3.36 -3.47
N PRO A 738 -10.93 -3.36 -4.80
CA PRO A 738 -11.89 -3.93 -5.75
C PRO A 738 -12.32 -5.37 -5.45
N LEU A 739 -11.48 -6.16 -4.78
CA LEU A 739 -11.80 -7.51 -4.29
C LEU A 739 -11.20 -7.75 -2.90
N THR A 740 -12.03 -8.12 -1.93
CA THR A 740 -11.62 -8.47 -0.55
C THR A 740 -12.13 -9.85 -0.18
N ILE A 741 -11.29 -10.66 0.45
CA ILE A 741 -11.69 -11.90 1.13
C ILE A 741 -11.57 -11.70 2.63
N ALA A 742 -12.68 -11.80 3.33
CA ALA A 742 -12.73 -11.84 4.79
C ALA A 742 -13.10 -13.24 5.26
N VAL A 743 -12.41 -13.75 6.28
CA VAL A 743 -12.65 -15.09 6.84
C VAL A 743 -12.91 -14.97 8.33
N ALA A 744 -14.09 -15.43 8.75
CA ALA A 744 -14.48 -15.54 10.15
C ALA A 744 -14.19 -16.97 10.66
N PRO A 745 -13.47 -17.13 11.80
CA PRO A 745 -13.18 -18.42 12.39
C PRO A 745 -14.42 -19.03 13.06
N GLY A 746 -14.50 -20.36 13.06
CA GLY A 746 -15.59 -21.10 13.71
C GLY A 746 -15.43 -22.61 13.55
N PRO A 747 -16.39 -23.43 14.02
CA PRO A 747 -16.44 -24.86 13.73
C PRO A 747 -16.44 -25.16 12.23
N GLN A 748 -16.98 -24.22 11.46
CA GLN A 748 -16.89 -24.09 10.01
C GLN A 748 -16.36 -22.67 9.74
N LEU A 749 -15.44 -22.52 8.79
CA LEU A 749 -15.00 -21.19 8.39
C LEU A 749 -16.08 -20.55 7.51
N ASP A 750 -16.50 -19.33 7.87
CA ASP A 750 -17.34 -18.48 7.04
C ASP A 750 -16.43 -17.54 6.24
N ILE A 751 -16.51 -17.61 4.91
CA ILE A 751 -15.74 -16.74 4.02
C ILE A 751 -16.72 -15.78 3.34
N ARG A 752 -16.39 -14.50 3.41
CA ARG A 752 -17.12 -13.40 2.79
C ARG A 752 -16.25 -12.75 1.73
N ILE A 753 -16.75 -12.67 0.50
CA ILE A 753 -16.05 -12.10 -0.64
C ILE A 753 -16.76 -10.83 -1.04
N GLU A 754 -16.09 -9.69 -0.84
CA GLU A 754 -16.61 -8.37 -1.20
C GLU A 754 -15.98 -7.89 -2.50
N TYR A 755 -16.79 -7.38 -3.42
CA TYR A 755 -16.30 -6.99 -4.74
C TYR A 755 -17.03 -5.78 -5.31
N ASP A 756 -16.32 -5.05 -6.18
CA ASP A 756 -16.87 -3.96 -6.99
C ASP A 756 -17.63 -4.53 -8.20
N THR A 757 -18.95 -4.31 -8.25
CA THR A 757 -19.85 -4.82 -9.30
C THR A 757 -19.60 -4.20 -10.67
N THR A 758 -18.87 -3.09 -10.74
CA THR A 758 -18.47 -2.47 -12.02
C THR A 758 -17.22 -3.10 -12.63
N GLN A 759 -16.50 -3.91 -11.83
CA GLN A 759 -15.27 -4.60 -12.24
C GLN A 759 -15.44 -6.12 -12.28
N PHE A 760 -16.30 -6.67 -11.44
CA PHE A 760 -16.60 -8.09 -11.37
C PHE A 760 -18.10 -8.32 -11.46
N ASP A 761 -18.51 -9.18 -12.40
CA ASP A 761 -19.87 -9.71 -12.39
C ASP A 761 -20.01 -10.84 -11.35
N THR A 762 -21.24 -11.04 -10.86
CA THR A 762 -21.54 -12.04 -9.83
C THR A 762 -21.18 -13.46 -10.27
N THR A 763 -21.38 -13.80 -11.54
CA THR A 763 -21.06 -15.14 -12.08
C THR A 763 -19.57 -15.45 -11.94
N ARG A 764 -18.71 -14.48 -12.23
CA ARG A 764 -17.25 -14.58 -12.09
C ARG A 764 -16.84 -14.77 -10.63
N ILE A 765 -17.50 -14.08 -9.70
CA ILE A 765 -17.24 -14.24 -8.27
C ILE A 765 -17.71 -15.60 -7.77
N ILE A 766 -18.88 -16.10 -8.19
CA ILE A 766 -19.34 -17.46 -7.85
C ILE A 766 -18.33 -18.51 -8.33
N ALA A 767 -17.79 -18.37 -9.55
CA ALA A 767 -16.76 -19.26 -10.07
C ALA A 767 -15.46 -19.16 -9.23
N LEU A 768 -15.05 -17.95 -8.84
CA LEU A 768 -13.91 -17.71 -7.94
C LEU A 768 -14.08 -18.44 -6.60
N THR A 769 -15.26 -18.32 -5.98
CA THR A 769 -15.63 -19.00 -4.73
C THR A 769 -15.52 -20.53 -4.87
N GLY A 770 -16.02 -21.08 -5.97
CA GLY A 770 -15.90 -22.51 -6.28
C GLY A 770 -14.45 -22.98 -6.40
N ARG A 771 -13.61 -22.19 -7.07
CA ARG A 771 -12.17 -22.45 -7.23
C ARG A 771 -11.43 -22.36 -5.91
N PHE A 772 -11.74 -21.35 -5.08
CA PHE A 772 -11.13 -21.20 -3.77
C PHE A 772 -11.42 -22.41 -2.87
N ARG A 773 -12.67 -22.89 -2.86
CA ARG A 773 -13.04 -24.14 -2.16
C ARG A 773 -12.20 -25.34 -2.64
N LYS A 774 -12.13 -25.57 -3.96
CA LYS A 774 -11.35 -26.66 -4.56
C LYS A 774 -9.86 -26.55 -4.18
N GLN A 775 -9.34 -25.33 -4.11
CA GLN A 775 -7.96 -25.07 -3.73
C GLN A 775 -7.68 -25.39 -2.26
N LEU A 776 -8.62 -25.08 -1.36
CA LEU A 776 -8.53 -25.44 0.06
C LEU A 776 -8.50 -26.96 0.26
N ASP A 777 -9.36 -27.69 -0.46
CA ASP A 777 -9.37 -29.16 -0.43
C ASP A 777 -8.07 -29.74 -0.99
N ALA A 778 -7.55 -29.19 -2.10
CA ALA A 778 -6.31 -29.67 -2.72
C ALA A 778 -5.05 -29.42 -1.87
N ILE A 779 -4.93 -28.22 -1.26
CA ILE A 779 -3.80 -27.86 -0.37
C ILE A 779 -3.74 -28.75 0.87
N THR A 780 -4.91 -29.19 1.37
CA THR A 780 -4.98 -30.04 2.56
C THR A 780 -4.81 -31.53 2.27
N ALA A 781 -5.03 -31.97 1.04
CA ALA A 781 -4.93 -33.38 0.64
C ALA A 781 -3.47 -33.89 0.55
N ASP A 782 -2.56 -33.14 -0.10
CA ASP A 782 -1.15 -33.50 -0.22
C ASP A 782 -0.24 -32.26 -0.16
N PRO A 783 0.32 -31.93 1.02
CA PRO A 783 1.25 -30.80 1.15
C PRO A 783 2.56 -30.96 0.38
N GLY A 784 2.90 -32.17 -0.09
CA GLY A 784 4.08 -32.43 -0.91
C GLY A 784 3.83 -32.25 -2.41
N GLN A 785 2.58 -32.00 -2.81
CA GLN A 785 2.23 -31.76 -4.21
C GLN A 785 2.84 -30.44 -4.70
N ARG A 786 3.37 -30.48 -5.92
CA ARG A 786 3.88 -29.29 -6.62
C ARG A 786 2.72 -28.38 -7.02
N LEU A 787 2.88 -27.08 -6.78
CA LEU A 787 1.84 -26.08 -7.10
C LEU A 787 1.56 -26.02 -8.61
N ALA A 788 2.58 -26.21 -9.44
CA ALA A 788 2.43 -26.27 -10.90
C ALA A 788 1.54 -27.45 -11.37
N ALA A 789 1.37 -28.49 -10.56
CA ALA A 789 0.52 -29.65 -10.87
C ALA A 789 -0.92 -29.51 -10.34
N MET A 790 -1.23 -28.44 -9.60
CA MET A 790 -2.58 -28.21 -9.08
C MET A 790 -3.45 -27.56 -10.17
N ASP A 791 -4.65 -28.11 -10.35
CA ASP A 791 -5.55 -27.72 -11.43
C ASP A 791 -6.61 -26.72 -10.95
N LEU A 792 -6.52 -25.51 -11.48
CA LEU A 792 -7.39 -24.39 -11.12
C LEU A 792 -8.71 -24.38 -11.91
N LEU A 793 -8.80 -25.13 -13.01
CA LEU A 793 -10.00 -25.21 -13.85
C LEU A 793 -10.81 -26.47 -13.50
N ASP A 794 -12.12 -26.43 -13.70
CA ASP A 794 -12.96 -27.62 -13.67
C ASP A 794 -13.12 -28.26 -15.08
N GLU A 795 -13.72 -29.45 -15.13
CA GLU A 795 -13.88 -30.19 -16.38
C GLU A 795 -14.77 -29.47 -17.40
N ASP A 796 -15.77 -28.71 -16.92
CA ASP A 796 -16.69 -27.95 -17.78
C ASP A 796 -15.99 -26.74 -18.41
N GLU A 797 -15.12 -26.07 -17.65
CA GLU A 797 -14.27 -24.98 -18.13
C GLU A 797 -13.25 -25.48 -19.16
N TYR A 798 -12.63 -26.64 -18.94
CA TYR A 798 -11.79 -27.26 -19.97
C TYR A 798 -12.58 -27.59 -21.23
N ALA A 799 -13.77 -28.18 -21.09
CA ALA A 799 -14.61 -28.51 -22.24
C ALA A 799 -14.99 -27.26 -23.04
N GLN A 800 -15.30 -26.15 -22.34
CA GLN A 800 -15.60 -24.87 -22.98
C GLN A 800 -14.39 -24.28 -23.72
N LEU A 801 -13.21 -24.28 -23.09
CA LEU A 801 -11.97 -23.81 -23.71
C LEU A 801 -11.57 -24.69 -24.92
N ASP A 802 -11.80 -26.00 -24.84
CA ASP A 802 -11.56 -26.92 -25.96
C ASP A 802 -12.48 -26.63 -27.16
N VAL A 803 -13.73 -26.25 -26.90
CA VAL A 803 -14.68 -25.81 -27.94
C VAL A 803 -14.25 -24.47 -28.52
N TRP A 804 -14.00 -23.46 -27.70
CA TRP A 804 -13.61 -22.11 -28.15
C TRP A 804 -12.26 -22.09 -28.86
N GLY A 805 -11.29 -22.84 -28.35
CA GLY A 805 -9.97 -23.03 -28.94
C GLY A 805 -9.96 -23.98 -30.14
N HIS A 806 -11.10 -24.55 -30.51
CA HIS A 806 -11.27 -25.46 -31.64
C HIS A 806 -10.33 -26.68 -31.61
N ARG A 807 -10.10 -27.25 -30.43
CA ARG A 807 -9.15 -28.36 -30.23
C ARG A 807 -9.47 -29.60 -31.08
N SER A 808 -10.74 -29.84 -31.37
CA SER A 808 -11.22 -30.98 -32.18
C SER A 808 -10.58 -31.05 -33.57
N VAL A 809 -10.13 -29.92 -34.14
CA VAL A 809 -9.44 -29.88 -35.43
C VAL A 809 -8.12 -30.68 -35.42
N LEU A 810 -7.44 -30.79 -34.26
CA LEU A 810 -6.18 -31.52 -34.12
C LEU A 810 -6.34 -33.04 -34.27
N GLY A 811 -7.57 -33.55 -34.06
CA GLY A 811 -7.92 -34.96 -34.27
C GLY A 811 -8.39 -35.28 -35.69
N SER A 812 -8.57 -34.26 -36.54
CA SER A 812 -9.13 -34.43 -37.88
C SER A 812 -8.05 -34.84 -38.88
N SER A 813 -8.29 -35.90 -39.66
CA SER A 813 -7.39 -36.29 -40.73
C SER A 813 -7.43 -35.24 -41.83
N VAL A 814 -6.28 -34.66 -42.12
CA VAL A 814 -6.16 -33.65 -43.17
C VAL A 814 -6.32 -34.32 -44.54
N VAL A 815 -7.51 -34.19 -45.14
CA VAL A 815 -7.80 -34.73 -46.49
C VAL A 815 -6.87 -34.06 -47.50
N GLY A 816 -6.32 -34.85 -48.42
CA GLY A 816 -5.29 -34.44 -49.38
C GLY A 816 -5.59 -33.09 -50.04
N GLY A 817 -4.69 -32.12 -49.81
CA GLY A 817 -4.82 -30.77 -50.36
C GLY A 817 -4.50 -30.73 -51.86
N VAL A 818 -5.10 -29.78 -52.57
CA VAL A 818 -4.71 -29.41 -53.94
C VAL A 818 -3.69 -28.28 -53.85
N SER A 819 -2.68 -28.25 -54.71
CA SER A 819 -1.72 -27.16 -54.74
C SER A 819 -2.34 -25.85 -55.27
N ILE A 820 -1.68 -24.72 -55.02
CA ILE A 820 -2.13 -23.40 -55.50
C ILE A 820 -2.33 -23.39 -57.03
N PRO A 821 -1.37 -23.88 -57.86
CA PRO A 821 -1.59 -23.98 -59.30
C PRO A 821 -2.75 -24.92 -59.67
N GLY A 822 -2.96 -26.00 -58.91
CA GLY A 822 -4.08 -26.91 -59.13
C GLY A 822 -5.45 -26.26 -58.92
N LEU A 823 -5.62 -25.47 -57.86
CA LEU A 823 -6.85 -24.70 -57.62
C LEU A 823 -7.04 -23.59 -58.66
N PHE A 824 -5.96 -22.92 -59.08
CA PHE A 824 -6.03 -21.92 -60.14
C PHE A 824 -6.44 -22.54 -61.48
N ALA A 825 -5.86 -23.69 -61.86
CA ALA A 825 -6.16 -24.39 -63.11
C ALA A 825 -7.63 -24.84 -63.22
N ARG A 826 -8.29 -25.09 -62.08
CA ARG A 826 -9.74 -25.36 -62.04
C ARG A 826 -10.52 -24.16 -62.60
N TRP A 827 -10.18 -22.93 -62.23
CA TRP A 827 -10.84 -21.73 -62.73
C TRP A 827 -10.49 -21.42 -64.18
N VAL A 828 -9.26 -21.71 -64.62
CA VAL A 828 -8.88 -21.65 -66.04
C VAL A 828 -9.77 -22.57 -66.88
N SER A 829 -10.11 -23.76 -66.36
CA SER A 829 -10.99 -24.72 -67.04
C SER A 829 -12.47 -24.31 -67.01
N VAL A 830 -12.94 -23.79 -65.88
CA VAL A 830 -14.36 -23.45 -65.64
C VAL A 830 -14.75 -22.10 -66.27
N SER A 831 -13.86 -21.11 -66.25
CA SER A 831 -14.16 -19.73 -66.65
C SER A 831 -12.94 -19.02 -67.29
N PRO A 832 -12.42 -19.54 -68.41
CA PRO A 832 -11.16 -19.07 -69.00
C PRO A 832 -11.17 -17.59 -69.42
N GLY A 833 -12.33 -17.06 -69.82
CA GLY A 833 -12.48 -15.70 -70.35
C GLY A 833 -12.80 -14.63 -69.30
N VAL A 834 -13.01 -15.02 -68.04
CA VAL A 834 -13.26 -14.06 -66.94
C VAL A 834 -11.95 -13.34 -66.61
N VAL A 835 -12.03 -12.04 -66.34
CA VAL A 835 -10.88 -11.23 -65.96
C VAL A 835 -10.38 -11.66 -64.58
N ALA A 836 -9.17 -12.23 -64.54
CA ALA A 836 -8.49 -12.63 -63.31
C ALA A 836 -7.75 -11.45 -62.68
N LEU A 837 -7.15 -10.58 -63.50
CA LEU A 837 -6.18 -9.59 -63.05
C LEU A 837 -6.34 -8.29 -63.82
N ARG A 838 -6.28 -7.15 -63.11
CA ARG A 838 -6.27 -5.81 -63.71
C ARG A 838 -5.09 -5.01 -63.18
N CYS A 839 -4.29 -4.44 -64.09
CA CYS A 839 -3.09 -3.69 -63.74
C CYS A 839 -2.86 -2.58 -64.78
N GLY A 840 -2.70 -1.33 -64.36
CA GLY A 840 -2.38 -0.20 -65.25
C GLY A 840 -3.38 0.00 -66.41
N GLY A 841 -4.68 -0.27 -66.17
CA GLY A 841 -5.73 -0.18 -67.19
C GLY A 841 -5.87 -1.39 -68.12
N ARG A 842 -4.94 -2.36 -68.07
CA ARG A 842 -5.02 -3.63 -68.82
C ARG A 842 -5.69 -4.72 -67.99
N SER A 843 -6.59 -5.46 -68.62
CA SER A 843 -7.24 -6.65 -68.06
C SER A 843 -6.60 -7.92 -68.61
N TRP A 844 -6.44 -8.92 -67.76
CA TRP A 844 -5.95 -10.26 -68.10
C TRP A 844 -6.97 -11.29 -67.64
N SER A 845 -7.38 -12.16 -68.55
CA SER A 845 -8.24 -13.30 -68.28
C SER A 845 -7.49 -14.43 -67.55
N TYR A 846 -8.22 -15.33 -66.89
CA TYR A 846 -7.63 -16.54 -66.27
C TYR A 846 -6.78 -17.33 -67.27
N ARG A 847 -7.23 -17.45 -68.52
CA ARG A 847 -6.47 -18.09 -69.60
C ARG A 847 -5.16 -17.36 -69.90
N GLU A 848 -5.20 -16.05 -70.07
CA GLU A 848 -3.99 -15.27 -70.41
C GLU A 848 -2.94 -15.34 -69.30
N VAL A 849 -3.37 -15.30 -68.04
CA VAL A 849 -2.46 -15.47 -66.89
C VAL A 849 -1.89 -16.90 -66.84
N ASP A 850 -2.71 -17.92 -67.12
CA ASP A 850 -2.25 -19.31 -67.17
C ASP A 850 -1.22 -19.57 -68.27
N GLU A 851 -1.49 -19.11 -69.49
CA GLU A 851 -0.60 -19.28 -70.63
C GLU A 851 0.71 -18.50 -70.46
N ALA A 852 0.65 -17.28 -69.91
CA ALA A 852 1.85 -16.49 -69.62
C ALA A 852 2.71 -17.14 -68.53
N SER A 853 2.09 -17.67 -67.48
CA SER A 853 2.82 -18.36 -66.40
C SER A 853 3.36 -19.72 -66.83
N ASN A 854 2.68 -20.44 -67.74
CA ASN A 854 3.21 -21.68 -68.34
C ASN A 854 4.47 -21.40 -69.16
N ARG A 855 4.44 -20.35 -69.99
CA ARG A 855 5.60 -19.92 -70.78
C ARG A 855 6.82 -19.64 -69.91
N LEU A 856 6.64 -18.82 -68.86
CA LEU A 856 7.71 -18.50 -67.93
C LEU A 856 8.17 -19.73 -67.12
N ALA A 857 7.26 -20.64 -66.76
CA ALA A 857 7.61 -21.89 -66.09
C ALA A 857 8.51 -22.79 -66.96
N HIS A 858 8.29 -22.86 -68.28
CA HIS A 858 9.19 -23.59 -69.20
C HIS A 858 10.59 -22.98 -69.23
N VAL A 859 10.71 -21.65 -69.20
CA VAL A 859 12.02 -20.98 -69.09
C VAL A 859 12.72 -21.38 -67.78
N LEU A 860 12.01 -21.31 -66.65
CA LEU A 860 12.56 -21.68 -65.34
C LEU A 860 13.02 -23.14 -65.28
N VAL A 861 12.23 -24.07 -65.82
CA VAL A 861 12.63 -25.49 -65.96
C VAL A 861 13.87 -25.63 -66.85
N GLY A 862 13.99 -24.83 -67.91
CA GLY A 862 15.18 -24.77 -68.76
C GLY A 862 16.45 -24.34 -68.02
N TYR A 863 16.32 -23.53 -66.97
CA TYR A 863 17.41 -23.17 -66.05
C TYR A 863 17.59 -24.15 -64.89
N GLY A 864 16.88 -25.27 -64.88
CA GLY A 864 17.01 -26.36 -63.91
C GLY A 864 16.17 -26.20 -62.64
N VAL A 865 15.22 -25.25 -62.60
CA VAL A 865 14.31 -25.08 -61.45
C VAL A 865 13.30 -26.23 -61.38
N GLY A 866 13.15 -26.84 -60.20
CA GLY A 866 12.16 -27.87 -59.93
C GLY A 866 11.72 -28.01 -58.46
N PRO A 867 11.06 -29.12 -58.09
CA PRO A 867 10.59 -29.36 -56.73
C PRO A 867 11.71 -29.29 -55.69
N GLY A 868 11.49 -28.51 -54.62
CA GLY A 868 12.45 -28.29 -53.53
C GLY A 868 13.40 -27.09 -53.73
N ASP A 869 13.47 -26.55 -54.95
CA ASP A 869 14.21 -25.32 -55.22
C ASP A 869 13.47 -24.08 -54.72
N ARG A 870 14.22 -22.97 -54.60
CA ARG A 870 13.70 -21.66 -54.23
C ARG A 870 14.11 -20.61 -55.25
N VAL A 871 13.14 -19.89 -55.79
CA VAL A 871 13.36 -18.84 -56.81
C VAL A 871 13.13 -17.48 -56.19
N GLY A 872 14.13 -16.59 -56.30
CA GLY A 872 14.01 -15.22 -55.82
C GLY A 872 13.14 -14.37 -56.76
N LEU A 873 12.31 -13.50 -56.21
CA LEU A 873 11.50 -12.56 -56.99
C LEU A 873 11.86 -11.13 -56.61
N LEU A 874 12.47 -10.40 -57.55
CA LEU A 874 12.78 -8.98 -57.40
C LEU A 874 11.97 -8.20 -58.42
N LEU A 875 10.68 -8.00 -58.11
CA LEU A 875 9.71 -7.36 -59.00
C LEU A 875 8.83 -6.38 -58.21
N PRO A 876 8.48 -5.21 -58.79
CA PRO A 876 7.44 -4.36 -58.21
C PRO A 876 6.06 -5.02 -58.35
N ARG A 877 5.05 -4.50 -57.65
CA ARG A 877 3.65 -4.92 -57.85
C ARG A 877 3.21 -4.62 -59.28
N CYS A 878 3.07 -5.65 -60.10
CA CYS A 878 2.59 -5.57 -61.48
C CYS A 878 1.96 -6.91 -61.91
N ALA A 879 1.41 -6.97 -63.12
CA ALA A 879 0.82 -8.20 -63.63
C ALA A 879 1.86 -9.32 -63.81
N GLN A 880 3.05 -8.96 -64.30
CA GLN A 880 4.16 -9.88 -64.49
C GLN A 880 4.63 -10.51 -63.16
N ALA A 881 4.54 -9.79 -62.04
CA ALA A 881 4.88 -10.35 -60.74
C ALA A 881 3.93 -11.49 -60.33
N VAL A 882 2.62 -11.34 -60.55
CA VAL A 882 1.63 -12.40 -60.31
C VAL A 882 1.88 -13.61 -61.23
N VAL A 883 2.18 -13.34 -62.51
CA VAL A 883 2.55 -14.36 -63.50
C VAL A 883 3.81 -15.11 -63.08
N ALA A 884 4.85 -14.39 -62.62
CA ALA A 884 6.11 -14.96 -62.15
C ALA A 884 5.93 -15.83 -60.91
N ILE A 885 5.15 -15.38 -59.92
CA ILE A 885 4.81 -16.19 -58.76
C ILE A 885 4.14 -17.49 -59.19
N LEU A 886 3.11 -17.43 -60.03
CA LEU A 886 2.41 -18.63 -60.50
C LEU A 886 3.33 -19.54 -61.33
N ALA A 887 4.23 -18.97 -62.15
CA ALA A 887 5.20 -19.73 -62.93
C ALA A 887 6.17 -20.51 -62.04
N VAL A 888 6.72 -19.88 -61.00
CA VAL A 888 7.60 -20.54 -60.01
C VAL A 888 6.85 -21.70 -59.36
N LEU A 889 5.64 -21.45 -58.85
CA LEU A 889 4.83 -22.48 -58.20
C LEU A 889 4.51 -23.66 -59.14
N LYS A 890 4.30 -23.40 -60.44
CA LYS A 890 4.04 -24.45 -61.44
C LYS A 890 5.22 -25.39 -61.65
N THR A 891 6.46 -24.95 -61.40
CA THR A 891 7.65 -25.81 -61.47
C THR A 891 7.80 -26.76 -60.27
N GLY A 892 7.01 -26.56 -59.20
CA GLY A 892 7.20 -27.23 -57.91
C GLY A 892 8.14 -26.50 -56.95
N ALA A 893 8.79 -25.41 -57.39
CA ALA A 893 9.64 -24.58 -56.54
C ALA A 893 8.83 -23.59 -55.69
N GLY A 894 9.42 -23.18 -54.56
CA GLY A 894 8.88 -22.10 -53.72
C GLY A 894 9.44 -20.74 -54.11
N TYR A 895 8.65 -19.67 -54.01
CA TYR A 895 9.14 -18.32 -54.30
C TYR A 895 9.64 -17.58 -53.04
N VAL A 896 10.66 -16.74 -53.22
CA VAL A 896 11.25 -15.89 -52.17
C VAL A 896 11.14 -14.43 -52.62
N PRO A 897 10.08 -13.71 -52.19
CA PRO A 897 9.87 -12.34 -52.62
C PRO A 897 10.81 -11.38 -51.88
N VAL A 898 11.45 -10.49 -52.64
CA VAL A 898 12.26 -9.40 -52.10
C VAL A 898 11.72 -8.07 -52.63
N ASP A 899 11.40 -7.16 -51.71
CA ASP A 899 10.89 -5.86 -52.08
C ASP A 899 11.99 -5.04 -52.79
N PRO A 900 11.74 -4.50 -54.00
CA PRO A 900 12.72 -3.69 -54.73
C PRO A 900 13.24 -2.47 -53.96
N VAL A 901 12.55 -1.98 -52.94
CA VAL A 901 13.03 -0.80 -52.18
C VAL A 901 14.06 -1.13 -51.10
N VAL A 902 14.30 -2.42 -50.78
CA VAL A 902 15.28 -2.78 -49.73
C VAL A 902 16.72 -2.51 -50.19
N PRO A 903 17.64 -2.17 -49.27
CA PRO A 903 19.06 -2.03 -49.60
C PRO A 903 19.69 -3.33 -50.12
N ASP A 904 20.73 -3.23 -50.94
CA ASP A 904 21.43 -4.38 -51.56
C ASP A 904 21.93 -5.38 -50.52
N ALA A 905 22.48 -4.92 -49.40
CA ALA A 905 22.94 -5.81 -48.33
C ALA A 905 21.81 -6.71 -47.77
N ARG A 906 20.56 -6.21 -47.73
CA ARG A 906 19.40 -6.99 -47.28
C ARG A 906 18.95 -7.97 -48.37
N LEU A 907 18.98 -7.54 -49.63
CA LEU A 907 18.69 -8.38 -50.80
C LEU A 907 19.67 -9.56 -50.86
N GLU A 908 20.98 -9.29 -50.84
CA GLU A 908 22.05 -10.29 -50.85
C GLU A 908 21.90 -11.28 -49.69
N PHE A 909 21.63 -10.78 -48.47
CA PHE A 909 21.41 -11.63 -47.30
C PHE A 909 20.24 -12.60 -47.52
N VAL A 910 19.08 -12.11 -47.98
CA VAL A 910 17.88 -12.93 -48.19
C VAL A 910 18.13 -14.00 -49.25
N LEU A 911 18.76 -13.64 -50.37
CA LEU A 911 19.06 -14.58 -51.44
C LEU A 911 20.04 -15.67 -50.99
N ALA A 912 21.08 -15.29 -50.23
CA ALA A 912 22.08 -16.22 -49.71
C ALA A 912 21.51 -17.15 -48.63
N ASP A 913 20.77 -16.60 -47.65
CA ASP A 913 20.17 -17.37 -46.54
C ASP A 913 19.11 -18.36 -47.05
N ALA A 914 18.35 -17.97 -48.08
CA ALA A 914 17.41 -18.85 -48.76
C ALA A 914 18.09 -19.78 -49.78
N ALA A 915 19.40 -19.67 -50.02
CA ALA A 915 20.13 -20.43 -51.05
C ALA A 915 19.41 -20.40 -52.42
N VAL A 916 19.08 -19.20 -52.89
CA VAL A 916 18.44 -18.96 -54.19
C VAL A 916 19.49 -19.04 -55.30
N SER A 917 19.23 -19.85 -56.33
CA SER A 917 20.10 -20.01 -57.51
C SER A 917 19.61 -19.25 -58.75
N VAL A 918 18.31 -18.97 -58.83
CA VAL A 918 17.64 -18.26 -59.93
C VAL A 918 16.78 -17.13 -59.37
N VAL A 919 16.88 -15.94 -59.98
CA VAL A 919 16.07 -14.77 -59.63
C VAL A 919 15.29 -14.30 -60.86
N VAL A 920 13.98 -14.13 -60.69
CA VAL A 920 13.11 -13.53 -61.69
C VAL A 920 12.97 -12.04 -61.40
N THR A 921 13.26 -11.20 -62.39
CA THR A 921 13.24 -9.74 -62.26
C THR A 921 12.86 -9.08 -63.59
N CYS A 922 12.88 -7.75 -63.66
CA CYS A 922 12.68 -6.99 -64.87
C CYS A 922 13.88 -6.07 -65.14
N GLY A 923 14.11 -5.71 -66.40
CA GLY A 923 15.38 -5.10 -66.87
C GLY A 923 15.99 -4.00 -65.97
N GLY A 924 15.20 -3.09 -65.40
CA GLY A 924 15.71 -2.01 -64.54
C GLY A 924 16.26 -2.44 -63.17
N LEU A 925 16.00 -3.69 -62.75
CA LEU A 925 16.42 -4.26 -61.47
C LEU A 925 17.47 -5.38 -61.61
N ALA A 926 17.72 -5.85 -62.85
CA ALA A 926 18.61 -6.97 -63.14
C ALA A 926 20.05 -6.77 -62.63
N ASP A 927 20.59 -5.55 -62.75
CA ASP A 927 21.95 -5.21 -62.31
C ASP A 927 22.18 -5.44 -60.81
N ARG A 928 21.12 -5.34 -59.99
CA ARG A 928 21.21 -5.53 -58.54
C ARG A 928 21.40 -6.99 -58.11
N VAL A 929 21.17 -7.94 -59.03
CA VAL A 929 21.23 -9.39 -58.76
C VAL A 929 22.15 -10.16 -59.70
N ALA A 930 22.75 -9.49 -60.70
CA ALA A 930 23.60 -10.10 -61.72
C ALA A 930 24.84 -10.85 -61.17
N GLY A 931 25.28 -10.55 -59.94
CA GLY A 931 26.39 -11.23 -59.25
C GLY A 931 25.97 -12.29 -58.22
N CYS A 932 24.66 -12.43 -57.95
CA CYS A 932 24.14 -13.22 -56.83
C CYS A 932 23.48 -14.53 -57.29
N ALA A 933 22.84 -14.52 -58.46
CA ALA A 933 22.07 -15.65 -59.00
C ALA A 933 21.92 -15.56 -60.52
N VAL A 934 21.44 -16.63 -61.16
CA VAL A 934 21.04 -16.58 -62.58
C VAL A 934 19.81 -15.68 -62.71
N VAL A 935 19.89 -14.66 -63.56
CA VAL A 935 18.83 -13.67 -63.74
C VAL A 935 17.94 -14.06 -64.92
N VAL A 936 16.63 -14.14 -64.67
CA VAL A 936 15.59 -14.31 -65.69
C VAL A 936 14.76 -13.04 -65.78
N ASP A 937 14.84 -12.34 -66.91
CA ASP A 937 14.01 -11.17 -67.18
C ASP A 937 12.61 -11.63 -67.63
N VAL A 938 11.57 -11.16 -66.94
CA VAL A 938 10.16 -11.47 -67.26
C VAL A 938 9.73 -10.95 -68.63
N ASP A 939 10.40 -9.92 -69.15
CA ASP A 939 10.10 -9.29 -70.44
C ASP A 939 11.04 -9.78 -71.56
N ASP A 940 11.87 -10.81 -71.31
CA ASP A 940 12.72 -11.41 -72.34
C ASP A 940 11.86 -12.00 -73.48
N PRO A 941 12.11 -11.63 -74.75
CA PRO A 941 11.39 -12.18 -75.90
C PRO A 941 11.36 -13.72 -75.95
N VAL A 942 12.39 -14.40 -75.41
CA VAL A 942 12.47 -15.86 -75.35
C VAL A 942 11.32 -16.47 -74.53
N VAL A 943 10.73 -15.74 -73.58
CA VAL A 943 9.56 -16.19 -72.81
C VAL A 943 8.34 -16.34 -73.73
N ALA A 944 8.15 -15.43 -74.69
CA ALA A 944 6.99 -15.46 -75.60
C ALA A 944 7.00 -16.68 -76.54
N ASP A 945 8.20 -17.18 -76.88
CA ASP A 945 8.41 -18.31 -77.78
C ASP A 945 8.23 -19.68 -77.10
N GLN A 946 8.05 -19.72 -75.77
CA GLN A 946 7.83 -20.97 -75.04
C GLN A 946 6.43 -21.57 -75.25
N PRO A 947 6.24 -22.88 -75.00
CA PRO A 947 4.93 -23.51 -75.03
C PRO A 947 3.95 -22.92 -74.01
N VAL A 948 2.67 -22.85 -74.40
CA VAL A 948 1.57 -22.44 -73.49
C VAL A 948 1.03 -23.59 -72.65
N SER A 949 1.42 -24.83 -72.91
CA SER A 949 0.99 -26.01 -72.16
C SER A 949 1.65 -26.04 -70.77
N ALA A 950 0.98 -26.65 -69.79
CA ALA A 950 1.56 -26.87 -68.47
C ALA A 950 2.90 -27.63 -68.53
N VAL A 951 3.80 -27.33 -67.59
CA VAL A 951 5.03 -28.09 -67.38
C VAL A 951 4.71 -29.49 -66.80
N GLY A 952 5.51 -30.51 -67.16
CA GLY A 952 5.21 -31.91 -66.85
C GLY A 952 5.39 -32.34 -65.38
N VAL A 953 6.02 -31.51 -64.56
CA VAL A 953 6.22 -31.70 -63.11
C VAL A 953 5.47 -30.59 -62.39
N GLY A 954 4.49 -30.92 -61.54
CA GLY A 954 3.72 -29.96 -60.76
C GLY A 954 3.89 -30.16 -59.25
N PRO A 955 3.57 -29.15 -58.42
CA PRO A 955 3.74 -29.23 -56.97
C PRO A 955 2.76 -30.21 -56.33
N VAL A 956 3.22 -30.90 -55.30
CA VAL A 956 2.34 -31.55 -54.32
C VAL A 956 1.98 -30.58 -53.19
N ALA A 957 0.92 -30.89 -52.43
CA ALA A 957 0.41 -29.96 -51.43
C ALA A 957 1.40 -29.66 -50.28
N ASP A 958 2.29 -30.59 -49.96
CA ASP A 958 3.27 -30.41 -48.88
C ASP A 958 4.53 -29.66 -49.29
N ASP A 959 4.69 -29.38 -50.60
CA ASP A 959 5.80 -28.57 -51.08
C ASP A 959 5.72 -27.14 -50.54
N ILE A 960 6.87 -26.51 -50.32
CA ILE A 960 6.98 -25.11 -49.91
C ILE A 960 6.47 -24.23 -51.05
N ALA A 961 5.40 -23.48 -50.81
CA ALA A 961 4.89 -22.49 -51.75
C ALA A 961 5.73 -21.20 -51.71
N TYR A 962 6.06 -20.73 -50.51
CA TYR A 962 6.83 -19.49 -50.35
C TYR A 962 7.68 -19.46 -49.09
N VAL A 963 8.72 -18.62 -49.15
CA VAL A 963 9.54 -18.25 -48.00
C VAL A 963 9.53 -16.73 -47.85
N ILE A 964 8.86 -16.23 -46.80
CA ILE A 964 8.79 -14.79 -46.51
C ILE A 964 9.70 -14.46 -45.31
N TYR A 965 10.52 -13.43 -45.47
CA TYR A 965 11.46 -13.01 -44.43
C TYR A 965 10.85 -11.99 -43.47
N THR A 966 10.90 -12.31 -42.17
CA THR A 966 10.47 -11.41 -41.09
C THR A 966 11.68 -10.94 -40.27
N SER A 967 11.52 -9.87 -39.48
CA SER A 967 12.53 -9.43 -38.51
C SER A 967 12.75 -10.50 -37.43
N GLY A 968 14.01 -10.80 -37.09
CA GLY A 968 14.36 -11.72 -36.01
C GLY A 968 14.76 -10.97 -34.75
N THR A 969 14.53 -11.59 -33.59
CA THR A 969 14.85 -11.05 -32.24
C THR A 969 16.34 -10.75 -32.06
N THR A 970 17.22 -11.37 -32.85
CA THR A 970 18.67 -11.13 -32.87
C THR A 970 19.09 -10.00 -33.83
N GLY A 971 18.13 -9.32 -34.46
CA GLY A 971 18.37 -8.32 -35.51
C GLY A 971 18.61 -8.91 -36.90
N VAL A 972 18.75 -10.23 -37.02
CA VAL A 972 18.96 -10.94 -38.30
C VAL A 972 17.60 -11.43 -38.85
N PRO A 973 17.24 -11.11 -40.10
CA PRO A 973 15.99 -11.59 -40.71
C PRO A 973 15.90 -13.13 -40.76
N LYS A 974 14.68 -13.67 -40.65
CA LYS A 974 14.40 -15.11 -40.64
C LYS A 974 13.34 -15.46 -41.70
N GLY A 975 13.63 -16.45 -42.55
CA GLY A 975 12.72 -16.91 -43.60
C GLY A 975 11.71 -17.93 -43.08
N VAL A 976 10.41 -17.63 -43.16
CA VAL A 976 9.32 -18.53 -42.76
C VAL A 976 8.86 -19.34 -43.98
N ALA A 977 9.00 -20.67 -43.92
CA ALA A 977 8.58 -21.56 -45.00
C ALA A 977 7.14 -22.04 -44.83
N VAL A 978 6.28 -21.70 -45.80
CA VAL A 978 4.86 -22.07 -45.83
C VAL A 978 4.56 -23.00 -47.00
N THR A 979 3.76 -24.03 -46.75
CA THR A 979 3.39 -25.03 -47.77
C THR A 979 2.20 -24.59 -48.61
N HIS A 980 2.02 -25.23 -49.78
CA HIS A 980 0.80 -25.06 -50.57
C HIS A 980 -0.45 -25.45 -49.77
N ARG A 981 -0.39 -26.53 -49.00
CA ARG A 981 -1.50 -27.05 -48.20
C ARG A 981 -1.98 -26.03 -47.18
N SER A 982 -1.07 -25.43 -46.41
CA SER A 982 -1.43 -24.48 -45.36
C SER A 982 -2.25 -23.31 -45.93
N LEU A 983 -1.84 -22.76 -47.07
CA LEU A 983 -2.57 -21.66 -47.71
C LEU A 983 -3.89 -22.11 -48.34
N THR A 984 -3.87 -23.20 -49.11
CA THR A 984 -5.06 -23.65 -49.84
C THR A 984 -6.17 -24.11 -48.90
N GLN A 985 -5.82 -24.66 -47.75
CA GLN A 985 -6.80 -25.01 -46.72
C GLN A 985 -7.38 -23.79 -46.03
N LEU A 986 -6.56 -22.77 -45.72
CA LEU A 986 -7.07 -21.52 -45.18
C LEU A 986 -8.10 -20.92 -46.12
N ILE A 987 -7.79 -20.80 -47.41
CA ILE A 987 -8.69 -20.20 -48.40
C ILE A 987 -9.96 -21.05 -48.60
N ALA A 988 -9.83 -22.37 -48.73
CA ALA A 988 -10.97 -23.23 -49.04
C ALA A 988 -11.97 -23.40 -47.89
N SER A 989 -11.53 -23.21 -46.64
CA SER A 989 -12.35 -23.45 -45.45
C SER A 989 -12.91 -22.18 -44.82
N LEU A 990 -12.42 -21.00 -45.20
CA LEU A 990 -12.82 -19.74 -44.60
C LEU A 990 -14.18 -19.26 -45.12
N ASP A 991 -15.24 -19.51 -44.36
CA ASP A 991 -16.59 -19.00 -44.60
C ASP A 991 -16.96 -17.94 -43.54
N VAL A 992 -16.58 -16.69 -43.81
CA VAL A 992 -16.74 -15.55 -42.89
C VAL A 992 -17.56 -14.42 -43.49
N GLY A 993 -18.40 -14.74 -44.47
CA GLY A 993 -19.28 -13.77 -45.13
C GLY A 993 -18.58 -12.81 -46.11
N LEU A 994 -17.37 -13.15 -46.58
CA LEU A 994 -16.71 -12.39 -47.64
C LEU A 994 -17.32 -12.73 -49.01
N PRO A 995 -17.46 -11.73 -49.91
CA PRO A 995 -17.84 -11.95 -51.30
C PRO A 995 -16.95 -12.99 -52.02
N CYS A 996 -17.57 -14.04 -52.57
CA CYS A 996 -16.90 -15.13 -53.28
C CYS A 996 -17.76 -15.59 -54.48
N PRO A 997 -17.35 -15.35 -55.74
CA PRO A 997 -16.16 -14.59 -56.15
C PRO A 997 -16.31 -13.09 -55.83
N GLY A 998 -15.21 -12.41 -55.53
CA GLY A 998 -15.17 -10.97 -55.28
C GLY A 998 -13.99 -10.28 -55.97
N VAL A 999 -14.03 -8.95 -56.04
CA VAL A 999 -12.94 -8.09 -56.51
C VAL A 999 -12.07 -7.68 -55.33
N TRP A 1000 -10.77 -8.00 -55.36
CA TRP A 1000 -9.82 -7.70 -54.29
C TRP A 1000 -8.73 -6.72 -54.75
N ALA A 1001 -8.23 -5.90 -53.83
CA ALA A 1001 -7.09 -5.02 -54.06
C ALA A 1001 -5.78 -5.64 -53.55
N LEU A 1002 -4.76 -5.73 -54.41
CA LEU A 1002 -3.37 -6.07 -54.04
C LEU A 1002 -2.59 -4.78 -53.78
N GLY A 1003 -2.48 -4.39 -52.51
CA GLY A 1003 -1.85 -3.15 -52.08
C GLY A 1003 -0.59 -3.32 -51.23
N TYR A 1004 -0.36 -4.51 -50.65
CA TYR A 1004 0.82 -4.78 -49.84
C TYR A 1004 2.01 -5.26 -50.66
N SER A 1005 3.22 -4.93 -50.18
CA SER A 1005 4.47 -5.48 -50.73
C SER A 1005 4.40 -7.00 -50.86
N LEU A 1006 4.93 -7.54 -51.96
CA LEU A 1006 4.98 -8.98 -52.21
C LEU A 1006 5.84 -9.73 -51.18
N ALA A 1007 6.71 -9.01 -50.47
CA ALA A 1007 7.52 -9.52 -49.37
C ALA A 1007 6.76 -9.58 -48.03
N PHE A 1008 5.47 -9.23 -48.01
CA PHE A 1008 4.60 -9.32 -46.83
C PHE A 1008 3.46 -10.31 -47.10
N ASP A 1009 3.19 -11.20 -46.14
CA ASP A 1009 2.23 -12.30 -46.30
C ASP A 1009 0.77 -11.85 -46.48
N ALA A 1010 0.42 -10.62 -46.08
CA ALA A 1010 -0.86 -10.02 -46.43
C ALA A 1010 -1.12 -9.95 -47.95
N SER A 1011 -0.05 -9.80 -48.77
CA SER A 1011 -0.18 -9.80 -50.23
C SER A 1011 -0.55 -11.18 -50.77
N VAL A 1012 -0.13 -12.24 -50.07
CA VAL A 1012 -0.46 -13.64 -50.39
C VAL A 1012 -1.96 -13.86 -50.21
N TRP A 1013 -2.54 -13.32 -49.14
CA TRP A 1013 -3.98 -13.35 -48.91
C TRP A 1013 -4.75 -12.58 -49.98
N GLN A 1014 -4.36 -11.34 -50.26
CA GLN A 1014 -5.00 -10.50 -51.26
C GLN A 1014 -5.02 -11.16 -52.65
N MET A 1015 -3.89 -11.75 -53.05
CA MET A 1015 -3.75 -12.40 -54.35
C MET A 1015 -4.55 -13.69 -54.45
N TRP A 1016 -4.36 -14.63 -53.51
CA TRP A 1016 -4.94 -15.96 -53.63
C TRP A 1016 -6.38 -16.03 -53.13
N GLY A 1017 -6.79 -15.14 -52.21
CA GLY A 1017 -8.20 -14.99 -51.81
C GLY A 1017 -9.11 -14.58 -52.96
N ALA A 1018 -8.60 -13.80 -53.92
CA ALA A 1018 -9.31 -13.54 -55.17
C ALA A 1018 -9.18 -14.70 -56.17
N LEU A 1019 -7.95 -15.07 -56.52
CA LEU A 1019 -7.67 -15.93 -57.69
C LEU A 1019 -8.06 -17.39 -57.50
N LEU A 1020 -8.04 -17.92 -56.27
CA LEU A 1020 -8.44 -19.30 -56.00
C LEU A 1020 -9.96 -19.45 -55.80
N CYS A 1021 -10.68 -18.32 -55.75
CA CYS A 1021 -12.12 -18.24 -55.60
C CYS A 1021 -12.85 -17.81 -56.89
N GLY A 1022 -12.13 -17.69 -58.02
CA GLY A 1022 -12.70 -17.26 -59.31
C GLY A 1022 -12.97 -15.76 -59.39
N GLY A 1023 -12.44 -14.98 -58.45
CA GLY A 1023 -12.57 -13.52 -58.38
C GLY A 1023 -11.62 -12.77 -59.32
N ARG A 1024 -11.52 -11.45 -59.10
CA ARG A 1024 -10.65 -10.55 -59.86
C ARG A 1024 -9.71 -9.81 -58.92
N LEU A 1025 -8.42 -9.82 -59.23
CA LEU A 1025 -7.38 -9.10 -58.50
C LEU A 1025 -7.05 -7.76 -59.18
N VAL A 1026 -7.13 -6.67 -58.44
CA VAL A 1026 -6.75 -5.33 -58.88
C VAL A 1026 -5.37 -5.01 -58.29
N VAL A 1027 -4.35 -4.88 -59.14
CA VAL A 1027 -2.99 -4.53 -58.70
C VAL A 1027 -2.93 -3.02 -58.46
N VAL A 1028 -2.70 -2.62 -57.21
CA VAL A 1028 -2.60 -1.22 -56.82
C VAL A 1028 -1.14 -0.76 -56.96
N PRO A 1029 -0.85 0.27 -57.80
CA PRO A 1029 0.48 0.84 -57.92
C PRO A 1029 0.99 1.40 -56.58
N GLU A 1030 2.31 1.38 -56.36
CA GLU A 1030 2.92 1.84 -55.10
C GLU A 1030 2.53 3.28 -54.73
N GLN A 1031 2.57 4.19 -55.71
CA GLN A 1031 2.23 5.60 -55.52
C GLN A 1031 0.76 5.78 -55.11
N VAL A 1032 -0.14 4.98 -55.68
CA VAL A 1032 -1.57 5.02 -55.37
C VAL A 1032 -1.83 4.43 -53.99
N ALA A 1033 -1.18 3.32 -53.63
CA ALA A 1033 -1.32 2.71 -52.30
C ALA A 1033 -0.86 3.65 -51.17
N ALA A 1034 0.12 4.52 -51.44
CA ALA A 1034 0.61 5.51 -50.49
C ALA A 1034 -0.27 6.78 -50.37
N SER A 1035 -1.25 6.97 -51.27
CA SER A 1035 -2.12 8.16 -51.32
C SER A 1035 -3.56 7.77 -50.98
N PRO A 1036 -4.09 8.11 -49.79
CA PRO A 1036 -5.44 7.71 -49.38
C PRO A 1036 -6.54 8.15 -50.35
N SER A 1037 -6.43 9.35 -50.95
CA SER A 1037 -7.40 9.86 -51.92
C SER A 1037 -7.35 9.12 -53.26
N GLU A 1038 -6.16 8.82 -53.76
CA GLU A 1038 -6.01 8.06 -55.02
C GLU A 1038 -6.40 6.59 -54.83
N LEU A 1039 -6.04 5.99 -53.69
CA LEU A 1039 -6.46 4.65 -53.32
C LEU A 1039 -8.00 4.57 -53.26
N HIS A 1040 -8.65 5.51 -52.56
CA HIS A 1040 -10.10 5.60 -52.50
C HIS A 1040 -10.74 5.68 -53.89
N ALA A 1041 -10.25 6.58 -54.74
CA ALA A 1041 -10.75 6.73 -56.11
C ALA A 1041 -10.60 5.45 -56.94
N LEU A 1042 -9.47 4.73 -56.79
CA LEU A 1042 -9.24 3.45 -57.45
C LEU A 1042 -10.21 2.37 -56.94
N LEU A 1043 -10.40 2.26 -55.62
CA LEU A 1043 -11.29 1.26 -55.02
C LEU A 1043 -12.73 1.42 -55.52
N VAL A 1044 -13.21 2.66 -55.63
CA VAL A 1044 -14.54 2.99 -56.17
C VAL A 1044 -14.61 2.69 -57.67
N ALA A 1045 -13.63 3.16 -58.46
CA ALA A 1045 -13.63 2.99 -59.91
C ALA A 1045 -13.55 1.52 -60.35
N GLU A 1046 -12.86 0.71 -59.56
CA GLU A 1046 -12.69 -0.72 -59.81
C GLU A 1046 -13.79 -1.58 -59.17
N GLY A 1047 -14.67 -1.00 -58.35
CA GLY A 1047 -15.72 -1.72 -57.64
C GLY A 1047 -15.14 -2.84 -56.77
N VAL A 1048 -14.19 -2.50 -55.90
CA VAL A 1048 -13.55 -3.47 -55.00
C VAL A 1048 -14.54 -3.95 -53.95
N ASP A 1049 -14.74 -5.26 -53.89
CA ASP A 1049 -15.66 -5.92 -52.95
C ASP A 1049 -14.99 -6.24 -51.61
N VAL A 1050 -13.67 -6.50 -51.62
CA VAL A 1050 -12.91 -6.89 -50.42
C VAL A 1050 -11.60 -6.11 -50.32
N LEU A 1051 -11.43 -5.44 -49.17
CA LEU A 1051 -10.19 -4.75 -48.82
C LEU A 1051 -9.62 -5.32 -47.52
N PHE A 1052 -8.34 -5.70 -47.55
CA PHE A 1052 -7.57 -6.02 -46.35
C PHE A 1052 -6.50 -4.95 -46.13
N GLN A 1053 -6.55 -4.25 -44.98
CA GLN A 1053 -5.66 -3.15 -44.63
C GLN A 1053 -5.38 -3.04 -43.12
N THR A 1054 -4.36 -2.28 -42.73
CA THR A 1054 -4.13 -1.95 -41.32
C THR A 1054 -5.16 -0.95 -40.80
N PRO A 1055 -5.53 -0.98 -39.50
CA PRO A 1055 -6.35 0.06 -38.87
C PRO A 1055 -5.86 1.49 -39.18
N SER A 1056 -4.54 1.73 -39.12
CA SER A 1056 -3.96 3.05 -39.43
C SER A 1056 -4.24 3.52 -40.87
N ALA A 1057 -4.10 2.62 -41.86
CA ALA A 1057 -4.36 2.94 -43.27
C ALA A 1057 -5.85 3.19 -43.53
N VAL A 1058 -6.73 2.38 -42.94
CA VAL A 1058 -8.18 2.56 -43.03
C VAL A 1058 -8.64 3.87 -42.37
N GLY A 1059 -8.00 4.27 -41.26
CA GLY A 1059 -8.29 5.53 -40.57
C GLY A 1059 -8.12 6.77 -41.46
N ALA A 1060 -7.26 6.70 -42.49
CA ALA A 1060 -7.03 7.76 -43.46
C ALA A 1060 -7.98 7.71 -44.68
N LEU A 1061 -8.74 6.62 -44.88
CA LEU A 1061 -9.68 6.45 -45.98
C LEU A 1061 -11.07 6.98 -45.64
N SER A 1062 -11.82 7.40 -46.67
CA SER A 1062 -13.24 7.75 -46.55
C SER A 1062 -14.12 6.52 -46.82
N PRO A 1063 -15.15 6.25 -45.99
CA PRO A 1063 -16.09 5.16 -46.24
C PRO A 1063 -17.12 5.47 -47.34
N VAL A 1064 -17.21 6.71 -47.82
CA VAL A 1064 -18.19 7.16 -48.83
C VAL A 1064 -17.89 6.52 -50.18
N GLY A 1065 -18.89 5.93 -50.85
CA GLY A 1065 -18.73 5.23 -52.13
C GLY A 1065 -18.18 3.81 -52.01
N LEU A 1066 -17.92 3.33 -50.79
CA LEU A 1066 -17.43 1.98 -50.48
C LEU A 1066 -18.42 1.23 -49.56
N GLU A 1067 -19.71 1.56 -49.62
CA GLU A 1067 -20.73 1.07 -48.68
C GLU A 1067 -20.92 -0.45 -48.73
N SER A 1068 -20.76 -1.07 -49.91
CA SER A 1068 -20.89 -2.51 -50.12
C SER A 1068 -19.60 -3.31 -49.93
N MET A 1069 -18.48 -2.64 -49.65
CA MET A 1069 -17.17 -3.28 -49.54
C MET A 1069 -17.02 -3.98 -48.18
N ALA A 1070 -16.65 -5.26 -48.18
CA ALA A 1070 -16.20 -5.96 -46.99
C ALA A 1070 -14.80 -5.48 -46.59
N LEU A 1071 -14.63 -5.11 -45.32
CA LEU A 1071 -13.37 -4.61 -44.79
C LEU A 1071 -12.78 -5.60 -43.78
N LEU A 1072 -11.56 -6.06 -44.05
CA LEU A 1072 -10.75 -6.74 -43.07
C LEU A 1072 -9.67 -5.78 -42.56
N VAL A 1073 -9.58 -5.67 -41.25
CA VAL A 1073 -8.46 -5.01 -40.58
C VAL A 1073 -7.56 -6.02 -39.90
N GLY A 1074 -6.26 -5.76 -39.83
CA GLY A 1074 -5.32 -6.64 -39.17
C GLY A 1074 -3.93 -6.04 -39.04
N ALA A 1075 -3.00 -6.83 -38.51
CA ALA A 1075 -1.62 -6.45 -38.21
C ALA A 1075 -1.41 -5.35 -37.15
N GLU A 1076 -2.45 -4.65 -36.70
CA GLU A 1076 -2.40 -3.70 -35.57
C GLU A 1076 -3.64 -3.86 -34.68
N ALA A 1077 -3.58 -3.37 -33.44
CA ALA A 1077 -4.76 -3.25 -32.60
C ALA A 1077 -5.77 -2.29 -33.26
N CYS A 1078 -7.03 -2.70 -33.32
CA CYS A 1078 -8.09 -1.90 -33.94
C CYS A 1078 -8.75 -0.98 -32.90
N PRO A 1079 -8.76 0.36 -33.10
CA PRO A 1079 -9.48 1.27 -32.22
C PRO A 1079 -11.00 1.13 -32.36
N ALA A 1080 -11.74 1.27 -31.25
CA ALA A 1080 -13.20 1.18 -31.26
C ALA A 1080 -13.84 2.28 -32.14
N GLU A 1081 -13.24 3.47 -32.18
CA GLU A 1081 -13.72 4.59 -33.01
C GLU A 1081 -13.65 4.28 -34.51
N LEU A 1082 -12.72 3.40 -34.91
CA LEU A 1082 -12.62 2.94 -36.29
C LEU A 1082 -13.76 1.98 -36.62
N VAL A 1083 -14.12 1.11 -35.68
CA VAL A 1083 -15.27 0.20 -35.79
C VAL A 1083 -16.56 1.00 -35.92
N ASP A 1084 -16.78 2.00 -35.07
CA ASP A 1084 -17.96 2.86 -35.13
C ASP A 1084 -18.13 3.54 -36.49
N ARG A 1085 -17.02 3.89 -37.14
CA ARG A 1085 -17.01 4.54 -38.45
C ARG A 1085 -17.25 3.55 -39.60
N TRP A 1086 -16.65 2.36 -39.56
CA TRP A 1086 -16.57 1.47 -40.72
C TRP A 1086 -17.51 0.26 -40.66
N ALA A 1087 -17.89 -0.21 -39.47
CA ALA A 1087 -18.77 -1.38 -39.33
C ALA A 1087 -20.22 -1.17 -39.79
N PRO A 1088 -20.86 0.02 -39.64
CA PRO A 1088 -22.26 0.17 -40.02
C PRO A 1088 -22.56 -0.19 -41.48
N GLY A 1089 -23.50 -1.10 -41.69
CA GLY A 1089 -24.04 -1.45 -43.01
C GLY A 1089 -23.15 -2.33 -43.89
N ARG A 1090 -22.03 -2.87 -43.37
CA ARG A 1090 -21.11 -3.77 -44.11
C ARG A 1090 -20.51 -4.86 -43.22
N VAL A 1091 -19.83 -5.81 -43.85
CA VAL A 1091 -19.02 -6.81 -43.12
C VAL A 1091 -17.67 -6.19 -42.80
N MET A 1092 -17.42 -5.93 -41.51
CA MET A 1092 -16.10 -5.54 -41.00
C MET A 1092 -15.57 -6.61 -40.06
N LEU A 1093 -14.36 -7.09 -40.30
CA LEU A 1093 -13.73 -8.17 -39.53
C LEU A 1093 -12.34 -7.73 -39.06
N ASN A 1094 -11.97 -8.13 -37.85
CA ASN A 1094 -10.59 -8.04 -37.36
C ASN A 1094 -9.91 -9.40 -37.52
N ALA A 1095 -8.75 -9.40 -38.15
CA ALA A 1095 -8.04 -10.60 -38.54
C ALA A 1095 -6.65 -10.61 -37.91
N TYR A 1096 -6.29 -11.73 -37.30
CA TYR A 1096 -5.03 -11.90 -36.60
C TYR A 1096 -4.31 -13.18 -37.05
N GLY A 1097 -3.02 -13.06 -37.29
CA GLY A 1097 -2.13 -14.19 -37.46
C GLY A 1097 -0.68 -13.74 -37.66
N PRO A 1098 0.29 -14.40 -37.03
CA PRO A 1098 1.68 -14.26 -37.40
C PRO A 1098 1.97 -15.01 -38.73
N THR A 1099 3.04 -14.62 -39.42
CA THR A 1099 3.50 -15.30 -40.65
C THR A 1099 3.76 -16.78 -40.44
N GLU A 1100 4.22 -17.15 -39.24
CA GLU A 1100 4.49 -18.53 -38.84
C GLU A 1100 3.23 -19.42 -38.74
N THR A 1101 2.03 -18.86 -38.83
CA THR A 1101 0.76 -19.60 -38.84
C THR A 1101 -0.02 -19.41 -40.14
N THR A 1102 0.67 -19.04 -41.23
CA THR A 1102 0.07 -18.85 -42.56
C THR A 1102 -1.01 -17.76 -42.57
N ILE A 1103 -0.60 -16.50 -42.43
CA ILE A 1103 -1.43 -15.29 -42.56
C ILE A 1103 -2.45 -15.10 -41.42
N LEU A 1104 -3.35 -16.06 -41.20
CA LEU A 1104 -4.47 -15.96 -40.26
C LEU A 1104 -4.53 -17.17 -39.33
N GLY A 1105 -4.54 -16.91 -38.02
CA GLY A 1105 -4.84 -17.89 -36.98
C GLY A 1105 -6.20 -17.66 -36.32
N ALA A 1106 -6.65 -16.40 -36.26
CA ALA A 1106 -7.92 -15.99 -35.68
C ALA A 1106 -8.63 -14.93 -36.54
N ILE A 1107 -9.96 -14.92 -36.48
CA ILE A 1107 -10.79 -13.89 -37.11
C ILE A 1107 -12.02 -13.58 -36.26
N SER A 1108 -12.35 -12.31 -36.13
CA SER A 1108 -13.51 -11.87 -35.35
C SER A 1108 -14.82 -12.28 -36.02
N ALA A 1109 -15.88 -12.41 -35.24
CA ALA A 1109 -17.24 -12.22 -35.74
C ALA A 1109 -17.37 -10.81 -36.37
N PRO A 1110 -18.37 -10.57 -37.25
CA PRO A 1110 -18.64 -9.23 -37.78
C PRO A 1110 -18.71 -8.19 -36.67
N LEU A 1111 -17.83 -7.19 -36.74
CA LEU A 1111 -17.74 -6.14 -35.73
C LEU A 1111 -18.99 -5.27 -35.77
N THR A 1112 -19.42 -4.81 -34.59
CA THR A 1112 -20.59 -3.94 -34.45
C THR A 1112 -20.20 -2.61 -33.79
N PRO A 1113 -20.82 -1.48 -34.19
CA PRO A 1113 -20.59 -0.18 -33.56
C PRO A 1113 -21.06 -0.20 -32.09
N GLY A 1114 -20.46 0.66 -31.26
CA GLY A 1114 -20.83 0.86 -29.85
C GLY A 1114 -20.28 -0.19 -28.88
N CYS A 1115 -19.28 -0.99 -29.29
CA CYS A 1115 -18.72 -2.06 -28.48
C CYS A 1115 -17.93 -1.57 -27.23
N GLY A 1116 -17.59 -0.28 -27.13
CA GLY A 1116 -17.13 0.39 -25.89
C GLY A 1116 -15.88 -0.16 -25.19
N GLY A 1117 -15.30 -1.25 -25.68
CA GLY A 1117 -14.20 -2.00 -25.07
C GLY A 1117 -13.14 -2.45 -26.10
N VAL A 1118 -12.29 -3.41 -25.72
CA VAL A 1118 -11.21 -3.92 -26.58
C VAL A 1118 -11.79 -4.64 -27.79
N VAL A 1119 -11.42 -4.20 -29.00
CA VAL A 1119 -11.87 -4.85 -30.25
C VAL A 1119 -11.24 -6.25 -30.34
N PRO A 1120 -12.05 -7.33 -30.37
CA PRO A 1120 -11.51 -8.69 -30.34
C PRO A 1120 -10.75 -9.02 -31.64
N ILE A 1121 -9.69 -9.81 -31.51
CA ILE A 1121 -8.98 -10.44 -32.64
C ILE A 1121 -9.66 -11.75 -33.09
N GLY A 1122 -10.62 -12.24 -32.30
CA GLY A 1122 -11.60 -13.24 -32.74
C GLY A 1122 -11.36 -14.67 -32.29
N ALA A 1123 -11.95 -15.61 -33.02
CA ALA A 1123 -11.92 -17.04 -32.73
C ALA A 1123 -11.05 -17.79 -33.76
N PRO A 1124 -10.64 -19.05 -33.50
CA PRO A 1124 -9.81 -19.82 -34.42
C PRO A 1124 -10.41 -19.91 -35.82
N VAL A 1125 -9.58 -19.75 -36.86
CA VAL A 1125 -10.00 -20.11 -38.23
C VAL A 1125 -10.21 -21.63 -38.33
N PRO A 1126 -10.99 -22.14 -39.30
CA PRO A 1126 -11.41 -23.55 -39.31
C PRO A 1126 -10.28 -24.60 -39.30
N GLY A 1127 -9.08 -24.27 -39.78
CA GLY A 1127 -7.92 -25.16 -39.75
C GLY A 1127 -6.99 -24.98 -38.54
N ALA A 1128 -7.27 -24.02 -37.65
CA ALA A 1128 -6.43 -23.65 -36.52
C ALA A 1128 -7.07 -24.05 -35.19
N ALA A 1129 -6.23 -24.41 -34.23
CA ALA A 1129 -6.58 -24.48 -32.82
C ALA A 1129 -5.77 -23.43 -32.05
N LEU A 1130 -6.43 -22.73 -31.13
CA LEU A 1130 -5.82 -21.66 -30.34
C LEU A 1130 -5.84 -22.04 -28.85
N PHE A 1131 -4.70 -21.90 -28.19
CA PHE A 1131 -4.55 -22.15 -26.77
C PHE A 1131 -3.99 -20.91 -26.10
N VAL A 1132 -4.68 -20.44 -25.06
CA VAL A 1132 -4.18 -19.36 -24.19
C VAL A 1132 -3.70 -20.04 -22.92
N VAL A 1133 -2.40 -19.99 -22.69
CA VAL A 1133 -1.76 -20.78 -21.62
C VAL A 1133 -0.86 -19.94 -20.74
N ASP A 1134 -0.66 -20.42 -19.52
CA ASP A 1134 0.32 -19.88 -18.58
C ASP A 1134 1.75 -20.32 -18.95
N ALA A 1135 2.72 -19.87 -18.16
CA ALA A 1135 4.13 -20.18 -18.38
C ALA A 1135 4.51 -21.66 -18.09
N TRP A 1136 3.56 -22.49 -17.65
CA TRP A 1136 3.69 -23.95 -17.51
C TRP A 1136 2.90 -24.72 -18.59
N LEU A 1137 2.40 -24.04 -19.63
CA LEU A 1137 1.59 -24.59 -20.71
C LEU A 1137 0.21 -25.13 -20.26
N ARG A 1138 -0.34 -24.61 -19.15
CA ARG A 1138 -1.70 -24.94 -18.71
C ARG A 1138 -2.69 -23.90 -19.24
N PRO A 1139 -3.88 -24.30 -19.71
CA PRO A 1139 -4.90 -23.35 -20.11
C PRO A 1139 -5.25 -22.35 -18.99
N VAL A 1140 -5.42 -21.08 -19.33
CA VAL A 1140 -5.84 -20.04 -18.38
C VAL A 1140 -7.37 -19.88 -18.39
N PRO A 1141 -7.97 -19.43 -17.27
CA PRO A 1141 -9.40 -19.12 -17.21
C PRO A 1141 -9.86 -18.06 -18.23
N VAL A 1142 -11.16 -18.03 -18.50
CA VAL A 1142 -11.79 -16.94 -19.26
C VAL A 1142 -11.54 -15.60 -18.55
N GLY A 1143 -11.18 -14.57 -19.32
CA GLY A 1143 -10.82 -13.24 -18.82
C GLY A 1143 -9.40 -13.09 -18.28
N VAL A 1144 -8.63 -14.19 -18.15
CA VAL A 1144 -7.23 -14.16 -17.68
C VAL A 1144 -6.27 -14.04 -18.86
N VAL A 1145 -5.23 -13.22 -18.67
CA VAL A 1145 -4.18 -13.01 -19.67
C VAL A 1145 -3.23 -14.21 -19.67
N GLY A 1146 -2.99 -14.78 -20.86
CA GLY A 1146 -1.97 -15.79 -21.08
C GLY A 1146 -1.29 -15.63 -22.43
N GLU A 1147 -0.27 -16.45 -22.70
CA GLU A 1147 0.42 -16.44 -23.98
C GLU A 1147 -0.36 -17.27 -25.01
N LEU A 1148 -0.51 -16.74 -26.22
CA LEU A 1148 -1.21 -17.41 -27.31
C LEU A 1148 -0.31 -18.42 -28.03
N TYR A 1149 -0.81 -19.64 -28.17
CA TYR A 1149 -0.22 -20.70 -28.98
C TYR A 1149 -1.20 -21.11 -30.08
N VAL A 1150 -0.66 -21.36 -31.28
CA VAL A 1150 -1.44 -21.74 -32.46
C VAL A 1150 -1.01 -23.11 -32.94
N ALA A 1151 -1.95 -24.03 -33.06
CA ALA A 1151 -1.76 -25.36 -33.64
C ALA A 1151 -2.66 -25.55 -34.88
N GLY A 1152 -2.50 -26.67 -35.57
CA GLY A 1152 -3.31 -27.03 -36.74
C GLY A 1152 -2.58 -26.82 -38.07
N SER A 1153 -3.33 -26.84 -39.18
CA SER A 1153 -2.75 -26.94 -40.53
C SER A 1153 -2.09 -25.66 -41.04
N GLY A 1154 -2.40 -24.52 -40.41
CA GLY A 1154 -1.76 -23.23 -40.70
C GLY A 1154 -0.33 -23.10 -40.18
N VAL A 1155 0.11 -23.97 -39.24
CA VAL A 1155 1.46 -23.90 -38.67
C VAL A 1155 2.51 -24.15 -39.75
N ALA A 1156 3.41 -23.19 -39.95
CA ALA A 1156 4.46 -23.24 -40.94
C ALA A 1156 5.45 -24.40 -40.72
N VAL A 1157 6.25 -24.72 -41.74
CA VAL A 1157 7.27 -25.77 -41.65
C VAL A 1157 8.30 -25.40 -40.56
N GLY A 1158 8.72 -24.15 -40.55
CA GLY A 1158 9.69 -23.60 -39.62
C GLY A 1158 10.47 -22.45 -40.24
N TYR A 1159 11.60 -22.10 -39.62
CA TYR A 1159 12.53 -21.11 -40.15
C TYR A 1159 13.61 -21.79 -41.00
N VAL A 1160 13.72 -21.39 -42.26
CA VAL A 1160 14.68 -21.96 -43.23
C VAL A 1160 16.10 -21.85 -42.68
N GLY A 1161 16.84 -22.96 -42.63
CA GLY A 1161 18.23 -22.99 -42.15
C GLY A 1161 18.44 -22.71 -40.65
N ARG A 1162 17.37 -22.59 -39.84
CA ARG A 1162 17.45 -22.18 -38.42
C ARG A 1162 16.77 -23.19 -37.50
N SER A 1163 17.35 -24.38 -37.35
CA SER A 1163 16.76 -25.47 -36.54
C SER A 1163 16.60 -25.12 -35.06
N SER A 1164 17.57 -24.45 -34.43
CA SER A 1164 17.49 -24.04 -33.03
C SER A 1164 16.35 -23.05 -32.77
N LEU A 1165 16.23 -22.02 -33.61
CA LEU A 1165 15.15 -21.04 -33.53
C LEU A 1165 13.78 -21.66 -33.85
N THR A 1166 13.75 -22.62 -34.79
CA THR A 1166 12.55 -23.39 -35.09
C THR A 1166 12.12 -24.18 -33.87
N ALA A 1167 13.01 -24.93 -33.22
CA ALA A 1167 12.70 -25.72 -32.04
C ALA A 1167 12.24 -24.87 -30.84
N SER A 1168 12.71 -23.62 -30.71
CA SER A 1168 12.29 -22.73 -29.62
C SER A 1168 10.91 -22.08 -29.82
N ARG A 1169 10.38 -22.05 -31.05
CA ARG A 1169 9.09 -21.41 -31.37
C ARG A 1169 8.02 -22.37 -31.89
N PHE A 1170 8.41 -23.43 -32.59
CA PHE A 1170 7.54 -24.50 -33.07
C PHE A 1170 7.69 -25.72 -32.15
N VAL A 1171 7.01 -25.65 -31.01
CA VAL A 1171 7.13 -26.62 -29.91
C VAL A 1171 6.15 -27.78 -30.07
N ALA A 1172 6.33 -28.85 -29.30
CA ALA A 1172 5.37 -29.95 -29.23
C ALA A 1172 4.02 -29.46 -28.68
N CYS A 1173 2.91 -29.90 -29.26
CA CYS A 1173 1.57 -29.54 -28.79
C CYS A 1173 1.07 -30.59 -27.77
N PRO A 1174 0.93 -30.26 -26.47
CA PRO A 1174 0.44 -31.21 -25.48
C PRO A 1174 -1.07 -31.48 -25.60
N PHE A 1175 -1.80 -30.65 -26.34
CA PHE A 1175 -3.24 -30.75 -26.52
C PHE A 1175 -3.65 -31.64 -27.71
N GLY A 1176 -2.69 -31.98 -28.60
CA GLY A 1176 -2.90 -32.81 -29.77
C GLY A 1176 -2.39 -34.25 -29.62
N GLY A 1177 -2.50 -35.03 -30.70
CA GLY A 1177 -1.91 -36.38 -30.78
C GLY A 1177 -0.39 -36.37 -30.99
N VAL A 1178 0.21 -37.56 -31.00
CA VAL A 1178 1.65 -37.76 -31.20
C VAL A 1178 2.14 -37.06 -32.47
N GLY A 1179 3.20 -36.25 -32.34
CA GLY A 1179 3.86 -35.57 -33.46
C GLY A 1179 3.25 -34.22 -33.86
N GLN A 1180 2.17 -33.78 -33.22
CA GLN A 1180 1.58 -32.46 -33.45
C GLN A 1180 2.46 -31.34 -32.88
N ARG A 1181 2.51 -30.21 -33.58
CA ARG A 1181 3.28 -29.01 -33.18
C ARG A 1181 2.35 -27.83 -32.97
N MET A 1182 2.79 -26.89 -32.14
CA MET A 1182 2.16 -25.58 -31.97
C MET A 1182 3.22 -24.48 -32.06
N TYR A 1183 2.81 -23.33 -32.57
CA TYR A 1183 3.64 -22.13 -32.67
C TYR A 1183 3.40 -21.21 -31.47
N ARG A 1184 4.49 -20.86 -30.77
CA ARG A 1184 4.53 -19.91 -29.67
C ARG A 1184 4.59 -18.48 -30.20
N THR A 1185 3.49 -17.74 -30.14
CA THR A 1185 3.37 -16.42 -30.78
C THR A 1185 4.15 -15.31 -30.08
N GLY A 1186 4.29 -15.38 -28.75
CA GLY A 1186 4.75 -14.28 -27.90
C GLY A 1186 3.70 -13.18 -27.68
N ASP A 1187 2.47 -13.34 -28.17
CA ASP A 1187 1.37 -12.42 -27.96
C ASP A 1187 0.60 -12.79 -26.68
N LEU A 1188 0.26 -11.77 -25.87
CA LEU A 1188 -0.56 -11.89 -24.68
C LEU A 1188 -2.00 -11.57 -25.03
N VAL A 1189 -2.89 -12.50 -24.70
CA VAL A 1189 -4.32 -12.43 -25.03
C VAL A 1189 -5.17 -12.96 -23.88
N ARG A 1190 -6.48 -12.73 -23.94
CA ARG A 1190 -7.46 -13.38 -23.05
C ARG A 1190 -8.74 -13.73 -23.81
N TRP A 1191 -9.44 -14.76 -23.36
CA TRP A 1191 -10.79 -15.05 -23.85
C TRP A 1191 -11.81 -14.11 -23.21
N ASN A 1192 -12.72 -13.57 -23.99
CA ASN A 1192 -13.91 -12.89 -23.47
C ASN A 1192 -15.08 -13.89 -23.29
N GLN A 1193 -16.18 -13.43 -22.69
CA GLN A 1193 -17.36 -14.27 -22.42
C GLN A 1193 -18.06 -14.79 -23.68
N GLN A 1194 -17.76 -14.21 -24.85
CA GLN A 1194 -18.32 -14.62 -26.14
C GLN A 1194 -17.43 -15.63 -26.88
N GLY A 1195 -16.34 -16.09 -26.27
CA GLY A 1195 -15.38 -17.00 -26.91
C GLY A 1195 -14.59 -16.34 -28.03
N GLN A 1196 -14.33 -15.03 -27.93
CA GLN A 1196 -13.41 -14.31 -28.80
C GLN A 1196 -12.17 -13.87 -28.03
N LEU A 1197 -11.00 -13.92 -28.67
CA LEU A 1197 -9.75 -13.45 -28.10
C LEU A 1197 -9.65 -11.93 -28.15
N GLU A 1198 -9.20 -11.34 -27.06
CA GLU A 1198 -8.81 -9.93 -26.94
C GLU A 1198 -7.29 -9.84 -26.86
N TYR A 1199 -6.67 -9.00 -27.69
CA TYR A 1199 -5.24 -8.76 -27.66
C TYR A 1199 -4.88 -7.77 -26.55
N VAL A 1200 -3.92 -8.15 -25.69
CA VAL A 1200 -3.47 -7.34 -24.54
C VAL A 1200 -2.10 -6.73 -24.80
N GLY A 1201 -1.18 -7.49 -25.40
CA GLY A 1201 0.18 -7.00 -25.62
C GLY A 1201 1.16 -8.10 -26.06
N ARG A 1202 2.44 -7.87 -25.80
CA ARG A 1202 3.54 -8.80 -26.11
C ARG A 1202 4.24 -9.24 -24.83
N ALA A 1203 4.68 -10.49 -24.80
CA ALA A 1203 5.54 -11.02 -23.74
C ALA A 1203 7.03 -10.69 -23.97
N ASP A 1204 7.39 -10.17 -25.15
CA ASP A 1204 8.76 -9.79 -25.53
C ASP A 1204 8.84 -8.34 -26.04
N GLU A 1205 10.06 -7.85 -26.32
CA GLU A 1205 10.34 -6.46 -26.74
C GLU A 1205 9.96 -6.17 -28.22
N GLN A 1206 9.13 -6.99 -28.83
CA GLN A 1206 8.67 -6.78 -30.20
C GLN A 1206 7.54 -5.75 -30.23
N VAL A 1207 7.57 -4.85 -31.21
CA VAL A 1207 6.51 -3.85 -31.44
C VAL A 1207 6.02 -3.90 -32.89
N LYS A 1208 4.76 -3.51 -33.12
CA LYS A 1208 4.20 -3.31 -34.47
C LYS A 1208 4.01 -1.82 -34.71
N VAL A 1209 4.61 -1.31 -35.78
CA VAL A 1209 4.48 0.11 -36.19
C VAL A 1209 3.96 0.16 -37.62
N ARG A 1210 2.76 0.70 -37.83
CA ARG A 1210 2.11 0.78 -39.16
C ARG A 1210 1.97 -0.59 -39.82
N GLY A 1211 1.69 -1.63 -39.04
CA GLY A 1211 1.61 -3.03 -39.46
C GLY A 1211 2.96 -3.74 -39.69
N TYR A 1212 4.10 -3.05 -39.56
CA TYR A 1212 5.43 -3.66 -39.69
C TYR A 1212 5.93 -4.19 -38.35
N ARG A 1213 6.46 -5.41 -38.36
CA ARG A 1213 7.05 -6.09 -37.19
C ARG A 1213 8.48 -5.59 -36.95
N ILE A 1214 8.73 -5.00 -35.78
CA ILE A 1214 10.04 -4.45 -35.38
C ILE A 1214 10.43 -5.04 -34.02
N GLU A 1215 11.69 -5.44 -33.87
CA GLU A 1215 12.26 -5.92 -32.60
C GLU A 1215 13.09 -4.80 -31.98
N LEU A 1216 12.88 -4.49 -30.69
CA LEU A 1216 13.66 -3.47 -29.99
C LEU A 1216 14.98 -4.03 -29.41
N GLY A 1217 15.65 -4.95 -30.10
CA GLY A 1217 16.85 -5.61 -29.59
C GLY A 1217 18.11 -4.74 -29.57
N GLY A 1218 18.71 -4.55 -28.39
CA GLY A 1218 20.17 -4.52 -28.18
C GLY A 1218 21.00 -3.36 -28.77
N GLY A 1219 20.41 -2.17 -28.98
CA GLY A 1219 21.07 -1.06 -29.68
C GLY A 1219 21.20 0.26 -28.90
N ARG A 1220 21.65 0.28 -27.64
CA ARG A 1220 22.05 1.56 -26.98
C ARG A 1220 23.24 2.27 -27.68
N GLY A 1221 23.84 1.65 -28.70
CA GLY A 1221 24.96 2.21 -29.48
C GLY A 1221 24.59 3.12 -30.66
N CYS A 1222 23.38 3.03 -31.25
CA CYS A 1222 23.07 3.78 -32.50
C CYS A 1222 22.00 4.88 -32.34
N VAL A 1223 21.30 4.95 -31.20
CA VAL A 1223 20.31 6.02 -30.90
C VAL A 1223 20.87 7.07 -29.90
N GLY A 1224 22.11 6.91 -29.45
CA GLY A 1224 22.76 7.79 -28.46
C GLY A 1224 23.12 9.22 -28.93
N ARG A 1225 22.72 9.65 -30.13
CA ARG A 1225 22.88 11.03 -30.61
C ARG A 1225 21.62 11.55 -31.30
N ARG A 1226 20.52 11.64 -30.55
CA ARG A 1226 19.43 12.65 -30.64
C ARG A 1226 18.21 12.14 -29.86
N GLY A 1227 18.30 12.14 -28.54
CA GLY A 1227 17.21 11.76 -27.65
C GLY A 1227 16.85 12.90 -26.71
N ARG A 1228 16.34 14.02 -27.24
CA ARG A 1228 15.45 14.99 -26.58
C ARG A 1228 14.60 15.64 -27.69
N CYS A 1229 13.30 15.80 -27.45
CA CYS A 1229 12.25 16.30 -28.37
C CYS A 1229 11.58 15.28 -29.30
N TRP A 1230 10.77 14.37 -28.77
CA TRP A 1230 9.61 13.80 -29.48
C TRP A 1230 8.38 13.83 -28.55
N SER A 1231 7.98 15.03 -28.18
CA SER A 1231 6.66 15.35 -27.61
C SER A 1231 6.27 16.72 -28.16
N GLY A 1232 5.56 16.71 -29.28
CA GLY A 1232 5.12 17.92 -29.99
C GLY A 1232 5.80 18.13 -31.33
N CYS A 1233 5.21 17.55 -32.39
CA CYS A 1233 5.12 18.11 -33.74
C CYS A 1233 4.29 17.14 -34.60
N GLY A 1234 3.01 17.47 -34.80
CA GLY A 1234 2.23 16.94 -35.90
C GLY A 1234 2.69 17.59 -37.22
N GLY A 1235 2.63 16.81 -38.30
CA GLY A 1235 2.78 17.30 -39.68
C GLY A 1235 4.02 16.76 -40.41
N GLY A 1236 3.76 15.91 -41.41
CA GLY A 1236 4.62 15.72 -42.58
C GLY A 1236 5.62 14.55 -42.53
N ALA A 1237 5.22 13.41 -43.10
CA ALA A 1237 6.05 12.53 -43.93
C ALA A 1237 5.16 11.52 -44.65
#